data_AF-A0A7H9CF91-F1
#
_entry.id   AF-A0A7H9CF91-F1
#
_cell.length_a   1.000
_cell.length_b   1.000
_cell.length_c   1.000
_cell.angle_alpha   90.00
_cell.angle_beta   90.00
_cell.angle_gamma   90.00
#
_symmetry.space_group_name_H-M   'P 1'
#
loop_
_entity.id
_entity.type
_entity.pdbx_description
1 polymer ?
#
loop_
_entity_poly.entity_id
_entity_poly.type
_entity_poly.pdbx_seq_one_letter_code
_entity_poly.pdbx_strand_id
1 'polypeptide(L)'
;MALTNQQVQQAYLAVIGRPAEGDAVAWASVAAPNVASLVNLIAATRNNTDFNKNNTTFVENLYMNLLGREGDEEGIKFWSDALTAGTSFGDLVMQFSSAALSTTEDMYTLQNKLAVAEQISTKIKTFTAGVASEAKLKSMMSVVDAETSIDDIQEDINSFIGQYVNGKKTTVKPGAQEPTKGSDEYAQTYNATIKLGAEEGGVNIEGSTTYNDTLNLTVKGTAENGTLTGSDIGSISNLYAINLNLRDSRIKESTLNTKDLAGAAEVVIKGKSNDTFTVDSAMTTLDTGDGDDTINVNNNVDTLKAGNGNDTIIASNAKVTTLDAGNGDDKITVTKSTISTLNAGNGNDIITLGDGAKVSKLNAGNGDDTISVSSKANVANATIDGGAGTNSLKLTDGKVDLTKTTLTNISAISGEGKLKASQLNGIALNLGTERLDAAGESTGTYDAAKLEVAADKASGAIDLTKVAVAEESTGHELNITNVKNSSIKLNNDSLGNSDDAANTDATKVTITGTAGNDVITLESGKVTSLDSNEGNDKVTIASAASVNTLNLNNGANTVTVAGKVNALTAGAGDDNVNVSGEVTRLTTGTGNDTISVSGKVKTLEAGEGDDKISVTAGEVDTLNAGAGADTISVAAGARVKDLDAGDGDDIIAITAGAVIKNLNGGGGTNTLKLENGVVDLSNTKLDNINTITGRGKIQSNDITNKQITLGSEKLNAWNEGTGEYDITELEIKGKGTATSETINLSNLKIAAGSAGHKLNITNFKSGSLTLDDTKLGNASQDESAVDATTVTVTGTDSNDTITITKGKIKDVSTGKGADGVIISSGANVATLSTGEGADNIDISGTVGTIDAGDGGDNIVLKSGANVATIDAGAGNDNIEVESNVTVTTINLGAGDDTITLKSGANIPVTINGGDGKDTLTLDASASAIDFTKITKISGIEVLQLSGATTASSGAKISYDSIKDNLNLTIDTTSGGSGTLTIDTGKNTDINLSNFKAGTNKLGGFTVDNVNAGDTVKLNKTGGLTETIQLKSAAGNGNDPHTTITGLASGDILNFSGAFTSGSSISGSFSEVSSTTTISGSSKAYFLKNTVNNIDFTEGDLGKALIKAINDANSSISSISISNSGKAIFALNSGDGNAYLFSVSATTSGSLSWNASSGATNSGAEVKLLAVVDNTIDNNDNVSSGAITFA
;
A
#
# COMPACT_ATOMS: atom_id res chain seq x y z
N MET A 1 52.05 -74.78 45.61
CA MET A 1 53.27 -74.91 44.77
C MET A 1 54.10 -73.67 44.98
N ALA A 2 55.42 -73.75 44.92
CA ALA A 2 56.27 -72.56 44.96
C ALA A 2 56.00 -71.68 43.73
N LEU A 3 56.02 -70.35 43.90
CA LEU A 3 55.94 -69.40 42.79
C LEU A 3 57.12 -69.58 41.83
N THR A 4 56.90 -69.43 40.52
CA THR A 4 58.00 -69.40 39.54
C THR A 4 58.79 -68.10 39.63
N ASN A 5 60.02 -68.08 39.11
CA ASN A 5 60.84 -66.86 39.07
C ASN A 5 60.09 -65.72 38.38
N GLN A 6 59.50 -65.97 37.21
CA GLN A 6 58.71 -64.97 36.47
C GLN A 6 57.49 -64.49 37.26
N GLN A 7 56.81 -65.37 38.01
CA GLN A 7 55.69 -64.97 38.87
C GLN A 7 56.12 -64.05 40.02
N VAL A 8 57.33 -64.24 40.57
CA VAL A 8 57.89 -63.32 41.56
C VAL A 8 58.31 -61.99 40.90
N GLN A 9 58.95 -62.05 39.73
CA GLN A 9 59.33 -60.84 38.98
C GLN A 9 58.11 -60.00 38.61
N GLN A 10 57.00 -60.63 38.21
CA GLN A 10 55.75 -59.95 37.92
C GLN A 10 55.22 -59.18 39.13
N ALA A 11 55.23 -59.78 40.33
CA ALA A 11 54.80 -59.11 41.55
C ALA A 11 55.71 -57.92 41.92
N TYR A 12 57.02 -58.07 41.74
CA TYR A 12 57.99 -57.02 42.04
C TYR A 12 57.95 -55.88 41.02
N LEU A 13 57.85 -56.17 39.73
CA LEU A 13 57.69 -55.16 38.70
C LEU A 13 56.38 -54.40 38.89
N ALA A 14 55.25 -55.10 39.10
CA ALA A 14 53.96 -54.47 39.31
C ALA A 14 53.99 -53.44 40.47
N VAL A 15 54.60 -53.80 41.60
CA VAL A 15 54.52 -53.03 42.85
C VAL A 15 55.71 -52.09 43.11
N ILE A 16 56.88 -52.40 42.56
CA ILE A 16 58.13 -51.69 42.85
C ILE A 16 58.74 -51.10 41.57
N GLY A 17 58.34 -51.53 40.37
CA GLY A 17 58.89 -51.02 39.10
C GLY A 17 60.33 -51.46 38.82
N ARG A 18 60.84 -52.47 39.54
CA ARG A 18 62.19 -53.03 39.33
C ARG A 18 62.21 -54.55 39.49
N PRO A 19 63.27 -55.24 39.00
CA PRO A 19 63.45 -56.67 39.22
C PRO A 19 63.68 -57.01 40.69
N ALA A 20 63.21 -58.20 41.11
CA ALA A 20 63.53 -58.82 42.38
C ALA A 20 64.96 -59.41 42.36
N GLU A 21 65.75 -59.18 43.42
CA GLU A 21 67.03 -59.88 43.59
C GLU A 21 66.85 -61.40 43.75
N GLY A 22 67.89 -62.17 43.42
CA GLY A 22 67.84 -63.64 43.48
C GLY A 22 67.40 -64.20 44.84
N ASP A 23 67.83 -63.60 45.96
CA ASP A 23 67.41 -64.02 47.29
C ASP A 23 65.96 -63.64 47.62
N ALA A 24 65.46 -62.52 47.08
CA ALA A 24 64.05 -62.12 47.20
C ALA A 24 63.13 -63.07 46.41
N VAL A 25 63.59 -63.57 45.26
CA VAL A 25 62.89 -64.62 44.50
C VAL A 25 62.78 -65.91 45.33
N ALA A 26 63.86 -66.32 45.98
CA ALA A 26 63.85 -67.48 46.86
C ALA A 26 62.92 -67.29 48.07
N TRP A 27 62.96 -66.13 48.74
CA TRP A 27 62.09 -65.82 49.89
C TRP A 27 60.61 -65.77 49.51
N ALA A 28 60.27 -65.08 48.42
CA ALA A 28 58.90 -64.89 47.98
C ALA A 28 58.20 -66.23 47.66
N SER A 29 58.96 -67.21 47.17
CA SER A 29 58.45 -68.57 46.88
C SER A 29 57.95 -69.34 48.12
N VAL A 30 58.36 -68.90 49.33
CA VAL A 30 57.96 -69.48 50.62
C VAL A 30 56.97 -68.57 51.37
N ALA A 31 57.03 -67.26 51.14
CA ALA A 31 56.26 -66.26 51.88
C ALA A 31 54.78 -66.12 51.44
N ALA A 32 54.44 -66.50 50.21
CA ALA A 32 53.09 -66.35 49.67
C ALA A 32 52.68 -67.54 48.77
N PRO A 33 51.41 -67.98 48.81
CA PRO A 33 50.95 -69.14 48.04
C PRO A 33 50.66 -68.86 46.55
N ASN A 34 50.51 -67.58 46.15
CA ASN A 34 50.24 -67.15 44.77
C ASN A 34 50.66 -65.68 44.54
N VAL A 35 50.67 -65.22 43.27
CA VAL A 35 51.11 -63.87 42.85
C VAL A 35 50.27 -62.79 43.52
N ALA A 36 48.94 -62.95 43.56
CA ALA A 36 48.04 -61.98 44.20
C ALA A 36 48.36 -61.79 45.69
N SER A 37 48.62 -62.88 46.43
CA SER A 37 48.99 -62.84 47.84
C SER A 37 50.35 -62.17 48.05
N LEU A 38 51.30 -62.38 47.14
CA LEU A 38 52.61 -61.75 47.17
C LEU A 38 52.52 -60.25 46.87
N VAL A 39 51.75 -59.84 45.85
CA VAL A 39 51.47 -58.43 45.54
C VAL A 39 50.84 -57.72 46.73
N ASN A 40 49.82 -58.32 47.35
CA ASN A 40 49.18 -57.78 48.55
C ASN A 40 50.16 -57.65 49.73
N LEU A 41 51.06 -58.63 49.91
CA LEU A 41 52.10 -58.57 50.93
C LEU A 41 53.08 -57.42 50.67
N ILE A 42 53.62 -57.30 49.45
CA ILE A 42 54.57 -56.24 49.07
C ILE A 42 53.93 -54.85 49.17
N ALA A 43 52.68 -54.71 48.72
CA ALA A 43 51.92 -53.46 48.80
C ALA A 43 51.66 -53.05 50.26
N ALA A 44 51.38 -54.01 51.15
CA ALA A 44 51.18 -53.76 52.58
C ALA A 44 52.47 -53.28 53.28
N THR A 45 53.65 -53.81 52.90
CA THR A 45 54.94 -53.35 53.46
C THR A 45 55.36 -51.96 52.99
N ARG A 46 54.79 -51.45 51.89
CA ARG A 46 55.06 -50.12 51.31
C ARG A 46 53.86 -49.17 51.37
N ASN A 47 52.92 -49.42 52.29
CA ASN A 47 51.67 -48.70 52.37
C ASN A 47 51.88 -47.18 52.49
N ASN A 48 51.14 -46.39 51.68
CA ASN A 48 51.15 -44.92 51.68
C ASN A 48 52.47 -44.28 51.18
N THR A 49 53.12 -44.93 50.20
CA THR A 49 54.27 -44.38 49.45
C THR A 49 53.85 -43.91 48.04
N ASP A 50 54.77 -43.37 47.23
CA ASP A 50 54.54 -42.87 45.86
C ASP A 50 53.80 -43.86 44.93
N PHE A 51 53.81 -45.15 45.27
CA PHE A 51 53.24 -46.22 44.47
C PHE A 51 51.72 -46.43 44.66
N ASN A 52 51.16 -46.26 45.87
CA ASN A 52 49.74 -46.57 46.16
C ASN A 52 49.04 -45.49 47.00
N LYS A 53 49.46 -44.22 46.84
CA LYS A 53 48.89 -43.05 47.54
C LYS A 53 47.38 -42.91 47.38
N ASN A 54 46.85 -43.30 46.23
CA ASN A 54 45.42 -43.46 45.95
C ASN A 54 45.22 -44.55 44.86
N ASN A 55 43.97 -44.92 44.59
CA ASN A 55 43.65 -45.97 43.61
C ASN A 55 44.08 -45.61 42.17
N THR A 56 43.95 -44.34 41.76
CA THR A 56 44.36 -43.84 40.45
C THR A 56 45.87 -43.94 40.26
N THR A 57 46.66 -43.42 41.21
CA THR A 57 48.12 -43.49 41.20
C THR A 57 48.64 -44.93 41.22
N PHE A 58 47.95 -45.86 41.87
CA PHE A 58 48.31 -47.28 41.80
C PHE A 58 48.15 -47.82 40.37
N VAL A 59 47.06 -47.47 39.69
CA VAL A 59 46.78 -47.91 38.32
C VAL A 59 47.73 -47.26 37.31
N GLU A 60 47.99 -45.96 37.42
CA GLU A 60 48.97 -45.24 36.58
C GLU A 60 50.36 -45.87 36.68
N ASN A 61 50.83 -46.13 37.91
CA ASN A 61 52.10 -46.80 38.13
C ASN A 61 52.09 -48.25 37.62
N LEU A 62 50.94 -48.93 37.65
CA LEU A 62 50.82 -50.29 37.14
C LEU A 62 50.99 -50.33 35.61
N TYR A 63 50.39 -49.38 34.88
CA TYR A 63 50.58 -49.18 33.45
C TYR A 63 52.05 -48.91 33.12
N MET A 64 52.68 -47.94 33.78
CA MET A 64 54.08 -47.60 33.53
C MET A 64 55.03 -48.76 33.86
N ASN A 65 54.85 -49.42 35.00
CA ASN A 65 55.75 -50.46 35.46
C ASN A 65 55.68 -51.72 34.58
N LEU A 66 54.47 -52.22 34.28
CA LEU A 66 54.30 -53.46 33.54
C LEU A 66 54.31 -53.26 32.03
N LEU A 67 53.77 -52.14 31.53
CA LEU A 67 53.52 -51.93 30.10
C LEU A 67 54.38 -50.80 29.51
N GLY A 68 55.03 -49.97 30.34
CA GLY A 68 55.97 -48.95 29.84
C GLY A 68 55.32 -47.77 29.13
N ARG A 69 53.99 -47.65 29.26
CA ARG A 69 53.16 -46.58 28.67
C ARG A 69 52.18 -46.06 29.71
N GLU A 70 51.66 -44.86 29.47
CA GLU A 70 50.55 -44.33 30.23
C GLU A 70 49.24 -45.09 29.88
N GLY A 71 48.34 -45.18 30.85
CA GLY A 71 47.01 -45.74 30.63
C GLY A 71 46.11 -44.69 29.99
N ASP A 72 45.22 -45.13 29.09
CA ASP A 72 44.14 -44.27 28.60
C ASP A 72 43.17 -43.92 29.73
N GLU A 73 42.46 -42.80 29.60
CA GLU A 73 41.61 -42.26 30.67
C GLU A 73 40.48 -43.24 31.07
N GLU A 74 39.90 -43.95 30.10
CA GLU A 74 38.87 -44.98 30.33
C GLU A 74 39.43 -46.20 31.07
N GLY A 75 40.61 -46.68 30.68
CA GLY A 75 41.33 -47.79 31.30
C GLY A 75 41.77 -47.49 32.73
N ILE A 76 42.36 -46.31 32.97
CA ILE A 76 42.73 -45.85 34.32
C ILE A 76 41.49 -45.82 35.21
N LYS A 77 40.38 -45.27 34.70
CA LYS A 77 39.11 -45.22 35.41
C LYS A 77 38.54 -46.61 35.69
N PHE A 78 38.53 -47.52 34.70
CA PHE A 78 38.01 -48.87 34.84
C PHE A 78 38.71 -49.65 35.97
N TRP A 79 40.05 -49.63 35.99
CA TRP A 79 40.83 -50.35 37.00
C TRP A 79 40.78 -49.67 38.37
N SER A 80 40.77 -48.34 38.43
CA SER A 80 40.67 -47.62 39.72
C SER A 80 39.29 -47.74 40.35
N ASP A 81 38.22 -47.81 39.55
CA ASP A 81 36.86 -48.14 40.00
C ASP A 81 36.78 -49.57 40.55
N ALA A 82 37.49 -50.54 39.98
CA ALA A 82 37.55 -51.91 40.48
C ALA A 82 38.16 -52.01 41.89
N LEU A 83 39.19 -51.21 42.21
CA LEU A 83 39.74 -51.10 43.56
C LEU A 83 38.75 -50.43 44.52
N THR A 84 38.07 -49.38 44.05
CA THR A 84 37.05 -48.66 44.83
C THR A 84 35.87 -49.58 45.17
N ALA A 85 35.55 -50.53 44.29
CA ALA A 85 34.54 -51.57 44.52
C ALA A 85 35.00 -52.73 45.44
N GLY A 86 36.23 -52.71 45.95
CA GLY A 86 36.74 -53.67 46.94
C GLY A 86 37.64 -54.79 46.40
N THR A 87 38.08 -54.72 45.13
CA THR A 87 39.08 -55.65 44.58
C THR A 87 40.42 -55.46 45.30
N SER A 88 41.10 -56.54 45.68
CA SER A 88 42.44 -56.44 46.27
C SER A 88 43.49 -56.05 45.22
N PHE A 89 44.58 -55.38 45.62
CA PHE A 89 45.66 -55.01 44.67
C PHE A 89 46.22 -56.23 43.93
N GLY A 90 46.36 -57.36 44.63
CA GLY A 90 46.81 -58.62 44.05
C GLY A 90 45.87 -59.18 42.99
N ASP A 91 44.56 -59.12 43.23
CA ASP A 91 43.57 -59.59 42.25
C ASP A 91 43.50 -58.67 41.04
N LEU A 92 43.65 -57.35 41.25
CA LEU A 92 43.72 -56.39 40.16
C LEU A 92 44.93 -56.64 39.27
N VAL A 93 46.13 -56.80 39.84
CA VAL A 93 47.35 -57.07 39.04
C VAL A 93 47.20 -58.33 38.19
N MET A 94 46.54 -59.37 38.72
CA MET A 94 46.27 -60.59 37.96
C MET A 94 45.30 -60.37 36.81
N GLN A 95 44.21 -59.63 37.04
CA GLN A 95 43.23 -59.29 36.00
C GLN A 95 43.85 -58.36 34.94
N PHE A 96 44.57 -57.34 35.37
CA PHE A 96 45.30 -56.39 34.53
C PHE A 96 46.32 -57.10 33.65
N SER A 97 47.15 -57.96 34.23
CA SER A 97 48.14 -58.72 33.47
C SER A 97 47.47 -59.66 32.47
N SER A 98 46.33 -60.25 32.82
CA SER A 98 45.57 -61.10 31.90
C SER A 98 44.95 -60.29 30.76
N ALA A 99 44.50 -59.06 31.03
CA ALA A 99 44.01 -58.14 30.01
C ALA A 99 45.14 -57.66 29.08
N ALA A 100 46.34 -57.40 29.62
CA ALA A 100 47.53 -57.07 28.83
C ALA A 100 47.94 -58.18 27.85
N LEU A 101 47.63 -59.45 28.14
CA LEU A 101 47.85 -60.56 27.19
C LEU A 101 46.90 -60.55 25.99
N SER A 102 45.89 -59.68 25.98
CA SER A 102 44.93 -59.58 24.88
C SER A 102 45.38 -58.67 23.74
N THR A 103 46.40 -57.82 23.96
CA THR A 103 47.04 -57.01 22.91
C THR A 103 48.46 -57.55 22.65
N THR A 104 48.88 -57.58 21.39
CA THR A 104 50.17 -58.18 21.02
C THR A 104 51.36 -57.40 21.58
N GLU A 105 51.29 -56.07 21.60
CA GLU A 105 52.35 -55.19 22.08
C GLU A 105 52.50 -55.21 23.62
N ASP A 106 51.40 -55.13 24.38
CA ASP A 106 51.46 -55.21 25.84
C ASP A 106 51.91 -56.61 26.29
N MET A 107 51.49 -57.67 25.58
CA MET A 107 51.94 -59.03 25.83
C MET A 107 53.47 -59.15 25.69
N TYR A 108 54.04 -58.66 24.59
CA TYR A 108 55.49 -58.73 24.36
C TYR A 108 56.27 -57.82 25.30
N THR A 109 55.78 -56.62 25.60
CA THR A 109 56.41 -55.71 26.57
C THR A 109 56.49 -56.35 27.95
N LEU A 110 55.38 -56.93 28.42
CA LEU A 110 55.34 -57.64 29.69
C LEU A 110 56.28 -58.85 29.70
N GLN A 111 56.29 -59.65 28.63
CA GLN A 111 57.18 -60.81 28.50
C GLN A 111 58.66 -60.41 28.48
N ASN A 112 59.02 -59.36 27.74
CA ASN A 112 60.39 -58.85 27.66
C ASN A 112 60.83 -58.31 29.01
N LYS A 113 60.04 -57.45 29.66
CA LYS A 113 60.34 -56.96 31.01
C LYS A 113 60.55 -58.09 32.01
N LEU A 114 59.72 -59.14 31.96
CA LEU A 114 59.88 -60.32 32.81
C LEU A 114 61.15 -61.12 32.50
N ALA A 115 61.45 -61.34 31.21
CA ALA A 115 62.66 -62.06 30.79
C ALA A 115 63.93 -61.31 31.19
N VAL A 116 63.94 -59.99 31.03
CA VAL A 116 65.03 -59.11 31.44
C VAL A 116 65.20 -59.11 32.95
N ALA A 117 64.10 -58.95 33.69
CA ALA A 117 64.10 -58.99 35.14
C ALA A 117 64.60 -60.35 35.67
N GLU A 118 64.23 -61.45 35.03
CA GLU A 118 64.73 -62.78 35.34
C GLU A 118 66.24 -62.91 35.09
N GLN A 119 66.76 -62.40 33.97
CA GLN A 119 68.21 -62.39 33.71
C GLN A 119 68.98 -61.56 34.74
N ILE A 120 68.49 -60.37 35.08
CA ILE A 120 69.08 -59.51 36.11
C ILE A 120 69.10 -60.24 37.45
N SER A 121 68.00 -60.90 37.81
CA SER A 121 67.86 -61.65 39.07
C SER A 121 68.79 -62.86 39.18
N THR A 122 69.02 -63.59 38.07
CA THR A 122 69.99 -64.71 38.06
C THR A 122 71.43 -64.26 38.26
N LYS A 123 71.76 -63.03 37.83
CA LYS A 123 73.12 -62.48 37.93
C LYS A 123 73.37 -61.69 39.21
N ILE A 124 72.32 -61.20 39.90
CA ILE A 124 72.43 -60.41 41.13
C ILE A 124 71.72 -61.11 42.30
N LYS A 125 72.52 -61.69 43.21
CA LYS A 125 72.00 -62.41 44.39
C LYS A 125 71.48 -61.48 45.49
N THR A 126 72.17 -60.37 45.77
CA THR A 126 71.82 -59.39 46.80
C THR A 126 72.16 -57.96 46.34
N PHE A 127 71.27 -57.00 46.59
CA PHE A 127 71.58 -55.57 46.39
C PHE A 127 72.24 -54.98 47.63
N THR A 128 73.23 -54.10 47.44
CA THR A 128 73.61 -53.15 48.50
C THR A 128 72.54 -52.06 48.54
N ALA A 129 71.71 -52.06 49.57
CA ALA A 129 70.53 -51.18 49.64
C ALA A 129 70.91 -49.69 49.65
N GLY A 130 70.49 -48.96 48.63
CA GLY A 130 70.62 -47.49 48.52
C GLY A 130 69.77 -46.93 47.37
N VAL A 131 69.28 -45.70 47.52
CA VAL A 131 68.34 -45.02 46.60
C VAL A 131 68.84 -44.99 45.15
N ALA A 132 70.15 -44.89 44.93
CA ALA A 132 70.76 -44.84 43.60
C ALA A 132 70.66 -46.17 42.81
N SER A 133 70.74 -47.32 43.48
CA SER A 133 70.66 -48.64 42.84
C SER A 133 69.21 -48.98 42.44
N GLU A 134 68.23 -48.60 43.27
CA GLU A 134 66.81 -48.75 42.96
C GLU A 134 66.41 -47.87 41.78
N ALA A 135 66.84 -46.60 41.76
CA ALA A 135 66.58 -45.68 40.66
C ALA A 135 67.16 -46.20 39.33
N LYS A 136 68.38 -46.75 39.36
CA LYS A 136 69.05 -47.29 38.16
C LYS A 136 68.38 -48.56 37.60
N LEU A 137 67.86 -49.43 38.46
CA LEU A 137 67.11 -50.60 38.00
C LEU A 137 65.73 -50.23 37.45
N LYS A 138 65.07 -49.25 38.07
CA LYS A 138 63.83 -48.68 37.52
C LYS A 138 64.06 -48.06 36.16
N SER A 139 65.13 -47.28 35.99
CA SER A 139 65.49 -46.68 34.69
C SER A 139 65.85 -47.73 33.64
N MET A 140 66.45 -48.86 34.04
CA MET A 140 66.69 -49.97 33.11
C MET A 140 65.39 -50.67 32.70
N MET A 141 64.40 -50.77 33.59
CA MET A 141 63.10 -51.39 33.25
C MET A 141 62.18 -50.44 32.50
N SER A 142 62.33 -49.13 32.65
CA SER A 142 61.53 -48.14 31.93
C SER A 142 61.85 -48.08 30.43
N VAL A 143 63.03 -48.56 30.01
CA VAL A 143 63.45 -48.59 28.60
C VAL A 143 63.21 -49.93 27.90
N VAL A 144 62.61 -50.92 28.60
CA VAL A 144 62.27 -52.21 27.99
C VAL A 144 60.84 -52.16 27.48
N ASP A 145 60.68 -52.37 26.18
CA ASP A 145 59.42 -52.40 25.45
C ASP A 145 59.21 -53.73 24.70
N ALA A 146 58.18 -53.80 23.86
CA ALA A 146 57.83 -54.97 23.06
C ALA A 146 58.92 -55.39 22.07
N GLU A 147 59.80 -54.47 21.66
CA GLU A 147 60.82 -54.72 20.65
C GLU A 147 62.24 -54.85 21.23
N THR A 148 62.39 -54.61 22.53
CA THR A 148 63.66 -54.70 23.24
C THR A 148 64.13 -56.15 23.30
N SER A 149 65.24 -56.45 22.62
CA SER A 149 65.88 -57.76 22.73
C SER A 149 66.78 -57.84 23.96
N ILE A 150 67.05 -59.06 24.42
CA ILE A 150 68.05 -59.31 25.48
C ILE A 150 69.41 -58.72 25.08
N ASP A 151 69.78 -58.81 23.79
CA ASP A 151 71.06 -58.33 23.29
C ASP A 151 71.17 -56.80 23.34
N ASP A 152 70.07 -56.06 23.12
CA ASP A 152 70.03 -54.59 23.14
C ASP A 152 70.49 -54.03 24.51
N ILE A 153 70.09 -54.71 25.59
CA ILE A 153 70.33 -54.28 26.98
C ILE A 153 71.38 -55.13 27.71
N GLN A 154 71.94 -56.15 27.06
CA GLN A 154 72.88 -57.09 27.70
C GLN A 154 74.11 -56.35 28.26
N GLU A 155 74.54 -55.28 27.59
CA GLU A 155 75.65 -54.43 28.00
C GLU A 155 75.29 -53.58 29.23
N ASP A 156 74.07 -53.05 29.33
CA ASP A 156 73.60 -52.29 30.49
C ASP A 156 73.46 -53.18 31.74
N ILE A 157 73.01 -54.41 31.54
CA ILE A 157 73.01 -55.47 32.57
C ILE A 157 74.44 -55.73 33.05
N ASN A 158 75.39 -55.93 32.12
CA ASN A 158 76.79 -56.20 32.46
C ASN A 158 77.48 -55.00 33.15
N SER A 159 77.14 -53.77 32.71
CA SER A 159 77.59 -52.50 33.29
C SER A 159 77.06 -52.30 34.72
N PHE A 160 75.79 -52.60 34.97
CA PHE A 160 75.19 -52.57 36.32
C PHE A 160 75.89 -53.58 37.27
N ILE A 161 76.28 -54.75 36.77
CA ILE A 161 76.92 -55.82 37.55
C ILE A 161 78.44 -55.58 37.74
N GLY A 162 79.01 -54.54 37.12
CA GLY A 162 80.43 -54.17 37.27
C GLY A 162 81.41 -55.09 36.54
N GLN A 163 80.96 -55.87 35.55
CA GLN A 163 81.85 -56.63 34.66
C GLN A 163 82.00 -55.89 33.33
N TYR A 164 83.12 -55.19 33.15
CA TYR A 164 83.48 -54.64 31.83
C TYR A 164 84.79 -55.29 31.36
N VAL A 165 84.72 -56.03 30.25
CA VAL A 165 85.89 -56.31 29.40
C VAL A 165 85.74 -55.41 28.18
N ASN A 166 86.73 -54.57 27.95
CA ASN A 166 86.78 -53.65 26.82
C ASN A 166 86.72 -54.46 25.50
N GLY A 167 85.57 -54.41 24.83
CA GLY A 167 85.30 -55.17 23.61
C GLY A 167 85.96 -54.54 22.39
N LYS A 168 86.85 -55.33 21.78
CA LYS A 168 87.61 -55.09 20.56
C LYS A 168 86.74 -54.66 19.38
N LYS A 169 87.21 -53.65 18.63
CA LYS A 169 86.75 -53.21 17.32
C LYS A 169 86.62 -54.41 16.36
N THR A 170 85.40 -54.71 15.89
CA THR A 170 85.18 -55.77 14.90
C THR A 170 85.36 -55.18 13.49
N THR A 171 86.54 -55.39 12.93
CA THR A 171 86.84 -55.18 11.51
C THR A 171 86.17 -56.29 10.70
N VAL A 172 85.23 -55.96 9.81
CA VAL A 172 84.96 -56.80 8.64
C VAL A 172 86.06 -56.45 7.62
N LYS A 173 86.88 -57.43 7.22
CA LYS A 173 87.95 -57.21 6.23
C LYS A 173 87.37 -57.30 4.80
N PRO A 174 87.60 -56.29 3.94
CA PRO A 174 87.74 -56.51 2.51
C PRO A 174 89.07 -57.24 2.23
N GLY A 175 89.06 -58.23 1.33
CA GLY A 175 90.27 -58.82 0.76
C GLY A 175 90.62 -60.26 1.20
N ALA A 176 89.78 -61.24 0.85
CA ALA A 176 90.28 -62.55 0.44
C ALA A 176 90.59 -62.48 -1.07
N GLN A 177 91.72 -63.06 -1.50
CA GLN A 177 92.18 -63.00 -2.90
C GLN A 177 91.12 -63.56 -3.87
N GLU A 178 90.87 -62.81 -4.95
CA GLU A 178 90.19 -63.17 -6.22
C GLU A 178 88.99 -64.12 -6.14
N PRO A 179 87.77 -63.68 -6.53
CA PRO A 179 86.60 -64.54 -6.51
C PRO A 179 86.66 -65.57 -7.66
N THR A 180 86.81 -66.86 -7.35
CA THR A 180 86.25 -67.89 -8.24
C THR A 180 84.75 -67.93 -8.03
N LYS A 181 84.05 -67.29 -8.97
CA LYS A 181 82.61 -67.40 -9.31
C LYS A 181 81.89 -68.66 -8.78
N GLY A 182 80.79 -68.46 -8.05
CA GLY A 182 79.72 -69.44 -7.73
C GLY A 182 79.63 -69.85 -6.25
N SER A 183 78.58 -69.57 -5.47
CA SER A 183 77.18 -69.35 -5.86
C SER A 183 76.64 -67.96 -5.53
N ASP A 184 76.20 -67.34 -6.60
CA ASP A 184 75.37 -66.16 -6.75
C ASP A 184 73.94 -66.35 -6.14
N GLU A 185 73.78 -66.71 -4.86
CA GLU A 185 72.46 -67.14 -4.36
C GLU A 185 71.85 -66.38 -3.16
N TYR A 186 72.56 -65.56 -2.36
CA TYR A 186 71.91 -64.88 -1.21
C TYR A 186 72.48 -63.48 -0.89
N ALA A 187 71.59 -62.54 -0.53
CA ALA A 187 71.90 -61.24 0.05
C ALA A 187 72.65 -61.39 1.39
N GLN A 188 73.63 -60.51 1.68
CA GLN A 188 74.41 -60.56 2.93
C GLN A 188 73.98 -59.49 3.93
N THR A 189 73.99 -59.85 5.22
CA THR A 189 73.76 -58.95 6.35
C THR A 189 75.06 -58.72 7.13
N TYR A 190 75.52 -57.49 7.16
CA TYR A 190 76.65 -57.03 7.98
C TYR A 190 76.13 -56.54 9.34
N ASN A 191 76.81 -56.88 10.44
CA ASN A 191 76.49 -56.36 11.77
C ASN A 191 77.69 -55.60 12.33
N ALA A 192 77.50 -54.38 12.80
CA ALA A 192 78.56 -53.55 13.37
C ALA A 192 78.08 -52.76 14.59
N THR A 193 79.04 -52.33 15.42
CA THR A 193 78.76 -51.48 16.59
C THR A 193 79.75 -50.31 16.64
N ILE A 194 79.25 -49.10 16.84
CA ILE A 194 80.05 -47.88 17.02
C ILE A 194 79.79 -47.32 18.42
N LYS A 195 80.84 -46.84 19.07
CA LYS A 195 80.78 -46.15 20.36
C LYS A 195 81.23 -44.71 20.18
N LEU A 196 80.35 -43.75 20.46
CA LEU A 196 80.65 -42.33 20.31
C LEU A 196 81.77 -41.92 21.29
N GLY A 197 82.71 -41.09 20.84
CA GLY A 197 83.80 -40.55 21.68
C GLY A 197 84.98 -41.50 21.96
N ALA A 198 85.02 -42.70 21.38
CA ALA A 198 86.20 -43.58 21.47
C ALA A 198 87.30 -43.16 20.45
N GLU A 199 88.58 -43.25 20.81
CA GLU A 199 89.73 -42.86 19.94
C GLU A 199 89.85 -43.69 18.64
N GLU A 200 89.13 -44.80 18.51
CA GLU A 200 89.17 -45.67 17.32
C GLU A 200 87.90 -45.52 16.46
N GLY A 201 87.89 -44.52 15.57
CA GLY A 201 86.74 -44.12 14.75
C GLY A 201 86.23 -45.12 13.69
N GLY A 202 84.95 -44.97 13.36
CA GLY A 202 84.24 -45.46 12.16
C GLY A 202 84.24 -46.97 11.88
N VAL A 203 83.26 -47.42 11.09
CA VAL A 203 83.28 -48.72 10.40
C VAL A 203 83.75 -48.52 8.96
N ASN A 204 84.40 -49.55 8.39
CA ASN A 204 84.79 -49.57 6.98
C ASN A 204 84.15 -50.79 6.31
N ILE A 205 83.10 -50.58 5.51
CA ILE A 205 82.28 -51.65 4.92
C ILE A 205 82.04 -51.36 3.45
N GLU A 206 82.49 -52.26 2.58
CA GLU A 206 82.20 -52.22 1.15
C GLU A 206 81.31 -53.43 0.81
N GLY A 207 80.05 -53.17 0.46
CA GLY A 207 79.08 -54.18 0.04
C GLY A 207 79.24 -54.60 -1.42
N SER A 208 78.37 -55.52 -1.84
CA SER A 208 78.30 -56.05 -3.19
C SER A 208 77.68 -55.06 -4.18
N THR A 209 78.20 -55.00 -5.40
CA THR A 209 77.58 -54.26 -6.51
C THR A 209 76.47 -55.05 -7.23
N THR A 210 76.25 -56.32 -6.89
CA THR A 210 75.29 -57.22 -7.57
C THR A 210 74.13 -57.69 -6.70
N TYR A 211 74.17 -57.44 -5.37
CA TYR A 211 73.16 -57.90 -4.42
C TYR A 211 72.69 -56.77 -3.51
N ASN A 212 71.47 -56.91 -2.99
CA ASN A 212 70.90 -55.98 -2.03
C ASN A 212 71.44 -56.26 -0.63
N ASP A 213 72.66 -55.82 -0.34
CA ASP A 213 73.32 -56.02 0.96
C ASP A 213 72.74 -55.10 2.06
N THR A 214 72.65 -55.62 3.29
CA THR A 214 72.11 -54.89 4.46
C THR A 214 73.18 -54.69 5.53
N LEU A 215 73.27 -53.50 6.13
CA LEU A 215 74.08 -53.23 7.33
C LEU A 215 73.17 -52.98 8.54
N ASN A 216 73.26 -53.82 9.57
CA ASN A 216 72.73 -53.53 10.89
C ASN A 216 73.82 -52.86 11.74
N LEU A 217 73.65 -51.59 12.06
CA LEU A 217 74.61 -50.79 12.81
C LEU A 217 74.03 -50.37 14.16
N THR A 218 74.61 -50.86 15.25
CA THR A 218 74.24 -50.46 16.62
C THR A 218 75.14 -49.32 17.09
N VAL A 219 74.56 -48.25 17.63
CA VAL A 219 75.31 -47.09 18.15
C VAL A 219 75.16 -47.01 19.67
N LYS A 220 76.28 -46.78 20.36
CA LYS A 220 76.33 -46.63 21.82
C LYS A 220 76.84 -45.23 22.20
N GLY A 221 76.07 -44.52 23.01
CA GLY A 221 76.38 -43.16 23.44
C GLY A 221 77.32 -43.09 24.65
N THR A 222 77.76 -41.89 25.00
CA THR A 222 78.49 -41.62 26.26
C THR A 222 77.80 -40.52 27.05
N ALA A 223 78.23 -40.30 28.30
CA ALA A 223 77.69 -39.19 29.10
C ALA A 223 78.04 -37.80 28.52
N GLU A 224 79.10 -37.71 27.71
CA GLU A 224 79.61 -36.45 27.15
C GLU A 224 79.24 -36.24 25.67
N ASN A 225 78.96 -37.31 24.92
CA ASN A 225 78.55 -37.25 23.52
C ASN A 225 77.38 -38.22 23.24
N GLY A 226 76.25 -37.64 22.84
CA GLY A 226 74.99 -38.32 22.53
C GLY A 226 74.43 -38.00 21.15
N THR A 227 75.20 -37.35 20.27
CA THR A 227 74.76 -37.01 18.90
C THR A 227 75.53 -37.83 17.88
N LEU A 228 74.83 -38.59 17.03
CA LEU A 228 75.44 -39.32 15.92
C LEU A 228 75.54 -38.43 14.67
N THR A 229 76.73 -38.30 14.08
CA THR A 229 76.91 -37.61 12.80
C THR A 229 77.45 -38.57 11.74
N GLY A 230 77.32 -38.22 10.44
CA GLY A 230 77.91 -39.00 9.36
C GLY A 230 79.43 -39.24 9.51
N SER A 231 80.14 -38.33 10.17
CA SER A 231 81.58 -38.46 10.43
C SER A 231 81.93 -39.60 11.40
N ASP A 232 80.99 -40.00 12.25
CA ASP A 232 81.16 -41.08 13.23
C ASP A 232 81.01 -42.48 12.59
N ILE A 233 80.26 -42.59 11.48
CA ILE A 233 79.96 -43.86 10.79
C ILE A 233 81.19 -44.44 10.09
N GLY A 234 82.08 -43.61 9.53
CA GLY A 234 83.26 -44.06 8.80
C GLY A 234 83.06 -44.18 7.29
N SER A 235 83.74 -45.14 6.63
CA SER A 235 83.72 -45.30 5.17
C SER A 235 82.87 -46.50 4.77
N ILE A 236 81.66 -46.25 4.30
CA ILE A 236 80.75 -47.29 3.80
C ILE A 236 80.41 -47.09 2.32
N SER A 237 80.24 -48.16 1.55
CA SER A 237 79.91 -48.12 0.12
C SER A 237 79.14 -49.37 -0.35
N ASN A 238 78.38 -49.27 -1.45
CA ASN A 238 77.66 -50.38 -2.12
C ASN A 238 76.69 -51.15 -1.19
N LEU A 239 75.98 -50.45 -0.31
CA LEU A 239 74.94 -51.05 0.56
C LEU A 239 73.56 -50.71 -0.02
N TYR A 240 72.63 -51.67 0.02
CA TYR A 240 71.24 -51.43 -0.36
C TYR A 240 70.41 -50.97 0.82
N ALA A 241 70.57 -51.60 1.99
CA ALA A 241 69.81 -51.29 3.20
C ALA A 241 70.72 -51.01 4.41
N ILE A 242 70.32 -50.09 5.29
CA ILE A 242 70.98 -49.82 6.56
C ILE A 242 69.93 -49.75 7.68
N ASN A 243 70.05 -50.64 8.67
CA ASN A 243 69.26 -50.60 9.90
C ASN A 243 70.12 -50.00 11.02
N LEU A 244 69.80 -48.78 11.46
CA LEU A 244 70.47 -48.07 12.54
C LEU A 244 69.74 -48.34 13.87
N ASN A 245 70.41 -48.92 14.84
CA ASN A 245 69.88 -49.12 16.19
C ASN A 245 70.47 -48.08 17.14
N LEU A 246 69.67 -47.06 17.44
CA LEU A 246 69.93 -45.91 18.32
C LEU A 246 69.17 -46.00 19.66
N ARG A 247 68.67 -47.18 20.05
CA ARG A 247 67.92 -47.39 21.31
C ARG A 247 68.70 -47.11 22.60
N ASP A 248 70.01 -46.89 22.52
CA ASP A 248 70.80 -46.46 23.68
C ASP A 248 70.33 -45.08 24.14
N SER A 249 69.67 -45.02 25.30
CA SER A 249 69.10 -43.80 25.88
C SER A 249 70.04 -42.59 26.03
N ARG A 250 71.36 -42.79 25.90
CA ARG A 250 72.35 -41.70 25.89
C ARG A 250 72.45 -41.01 24.53
N ILE A 251 72.02 -41.67 23.45
CA ILE A 251 71.83 -41.06 22.15
C ILE A 251 70.57 -40.20 22.23
N LYS A 252 70.72 -38.92 21.92
CA LYS A 252 69.64 -37.93 21.96
C LYS A 252 69.24 -37.46 20.59
N GLU A 253 70.19 -37.41 19.67
CA GLU A 253 69.99 -36.85 18.34
C GLU A 253 70.86 -37.57 17.31
N SER A 254 70.47 -37.53 16.04
CA SER A 254 71.38 -37.80 14.92
C SER A 254 71.27 -36.74 13.82
N THR A 255 72.33 -36.60 13.03
CA THR A 255 72.35 -35.73 11.86
C THR A 255 73.03 -36.46 10.71
N LEU A 256 72.20 -36.96 9.79
CA LEU A 256 72.59 -37.86 8.71
C LEU A 256 72.06 -37.38 7.36
N ASN A 257 72.73 -37.79 6.30
CA ASN A 257 72.22 -37.66 4.95
C ASN A 257 72.46 -38.94 4.15
N THR A 258 71.82 -39.09 2.99
CA THR A 258 71.99 -40.28 2.13
C THR A 258 73.44 -40.53 1.74
N LYS A 259 74.30 -39.51 1.65
CA LYS A 259 75.71 -39.66 1.27
C LYS A 259 76.54 -40.24 2.42
N ASP A 260 76.25 -39.87 3.66
CA ASP A 260 76.86 -40.47 4.86
C ASP A 260 76.55 -41.98 4.93
N LEU A 261 75.43 -42.38 4.32
CA LEU A 261 74.89 -43.75 4.27
C LEU A 261 75.10 -44.44 2.92
N ALA A 262 76.15 -44.08 2.18
CA ALA A 262 76.54 -44.70 0.90
C ALA A 262 75.49 -44.67 -0.22
N GLY A 263 74.45 -43.84 -0.11
CA GLY A 263 73.32 -43.82 -1.03
C GLY A 263 72.43 -45.05 -0.92
N ALA A 264 72.36 -45.69 0.27
CA ALA A 264 71.47 -46.82 0.52
C ALA A 264 70.02 -46.51 0.13
N ALA A 265 69.36 -47.47 -0.51
CA ALA A 265 67.96 -47.37 -0.92
C ALA A 265 67.00 -47.49 0.27
N GLU A 266 67.37 -48.26 1.30
CA GLU A 266 66.58 -48.45 2.52
C GLU A 266 67.35 -48.00 3.75
N VAL A 267 66.76 -47.15 4.57
CA VAL A 267 67.29 -46.77 5.89
C VAL A 267 66.17 -46.89 6.91
N VAL A 268 66.43 -47.64 7.98
CA VAL A 268 65.52 -47.79 9.11
C VAL A 268 66.27 -47.47 10.39
N ILE A 269 65.85 -46.43 11.10
CA ILE A 269 66.37 -46.04 12.40
C ILE A 269 65.44 -46.60 13.48
N LYS A 270 66.02 -47.08 14.57
CA LYS A 270 65.31 -47.58 15.74
C LYS A 270 65.80 -46.82 16.95
N GLY A 271 64.91 -46.22 17.72
CA GLY A 271 65.29 -45.41 18.87
C GLY A 271 64.21 -44.41 19.19
N LYS A 272 64.50 -43.53 20.16
CA LYS A 272 63.70 -42.37 20.56
C LYS A 272 64.50 -41.08 20.39
N SER A 273 65.39 -41.05 19.40
CA SER A 273 66.36 -39.95 19.19
C SER A 273 65.76 -38.95 18.23
N ASN A 274 65.99 -37.65 18.46
CA ASN A 274 65.53 -36.60 17.54
C ASN A 274 66.48 -36.54 16.34
N ASP A 275 66.02 -37.05 15.20
CA ASP A 275 66.88 -37.35 14.06
C ASP A 275 66.69 -36.34 12.92
N THR A 276 67.79 -35.70 12.52
CA THR A 276 67.82 -34.84 11.33
C THR A 276 68.32 -35.64 10.13
N PHE A 277 67.45 -35.90 9.15
CA PHE A 277 67.80 -36.69 7.95
C PHE A 277 67.61 -35.89 6.65
N THR A 278 68.65 -35.85 5.80
CA THR A 278 68.56 -35.23 4.45
C THR A 278 68.66 -36.28 3.33
N VAL A 279 67.63 -36.32 2.48
CA VAL A 279 67.52 -37.23 1.34
C VAL A 279 67.98 -36.53 0.05
N ASP A 280 69.23 -36.76 -0.36
CA ASP A 280 69.78 -36.22 -1.62
C ASP A 280 69.88 -37.28 -2.74
N SER A 281 69.73 -38.56 -2.41
CA SER A 281 69.69 -39.70 -3.34
C SER A 281 68.36 -40.43 -3.25
N ALA A 282 67.95 -41.11 -4.32
CA ALA A 282 66.67 -41.81 -4.35
C ALA A 282 66.63 -43.00 -3.37
N MET A 283 65.52 -43.18 -2.65
CA MET A 283 65.31 -44.22 -1.64
C MET A 283 64.00 -44.98 -1.91
N THR A 284 63.95 -46.25 -1.53
CA THR A 284 62.71 -47.04 -1.47
C THR A 284 62.05 -46.90 -0.10
N THR A 285 62.81 -46.85 1.00
CA THR A 285 62.27 -46.69 2.35
C THR A 285 63.17 -45.84 3.23
N LEU A 286 62.58 -44.83 3.87
CA LEU A 286 63.17 -44.10 4.98
C LEU A 286 62.22 -44.23 6.17
N ASP A 287 62.72 -44.70 7.29
CA ASP A 287 62.03 -44.79 8.58
C ASP A 287 62.96 -44.22 9.64
N THR A 288 62.62 -43.08 10.26
CA THR A 288 63.49 -42.38 11.23
C THR A 288 63.25 -42.79 12.68
N GLY A 289 62.24 -43.62 12.96
CA GLY A 289 61.98 -44.15 14.30
C GLY A 289 61.28 -43.12 15.20
N ASP A 290 61.17 -43.39 16.50
CA ASP A 290 60.56 -42.40 17.40
C ASP A 290 61.56 -41.25 17.68
N GLY A 291 61.04 -40.07 18.01
CA GLY A 291 61.80 -38.85 18.26
C GLY A 291 61.15 -37.65 17.56
N ASP A 292 61.49 -36.42 17.97
CA ASP A 292 61.07 -35.24 17.20
C ASP A 292 62.03 -35.06 16.02
N ASP A 293 61.67 -35.59 14.86
CA ASP A 293 62.57 -35.70 13.71
C ASP A 293 62.48 -34.49 12.78
N THR A 294 63.54 -34.24 12.02
CA THR A 294 63.58 -33.23 10.96
C THR A 294 64.05 -33.84 9.64
N ILE A 295 63.14 -34.00 8.69
CA ILE A 295 63.39 -34.72 7.45
C ILE A 295 63.32 -33.79 6.25
N ASN A 296 64.46 -33.58 5.57
CA ASN A 296 64.57 -32.79 4.35
C ASN A 296 64.65 -33.71 3.12
N VAL A 297 63.59 -33.75 2.32
CA VAL A 297 63.47 -34.64 1.16
C VAL A 297 63.74 -33.89 -0.14
N ASN A 298 64.95 -34.02 -0.70
CA ASN A 298 65.38 -33.37 -1.94
C ASN A 298 65.39 -34.33 -3.17
N ASN A 299 65.07 -35.61 -2.97
CA ASN A 299 65.03 -36.64 -4.01
C ASN A 299 63.88 -37.63 -3.76
N ASN A 300 63.67 -38.59 -4.66
CA ASN A 300 62.53 -39.48 -4.61
C ASN A 300 62.61 -40.49 -3.45
N VAL A 301 61.49 -40.70 -2.76
CA VAL A 301 61.35 -41.70 -1.68
C VAL A 301 60.07 -42.49 -1.92
N ASP A 302 60.10 -43.82 -2.01
CA ASP A 302 58.84 -44.55 -2.15
C ASP A 302 58.03 -44.52 -0.84
N THR A 303 58.62 -44.92 0.29
CA THR A 303 57.96 -44.86 1.61
C THR A 303 58.79 -44.04 2.59
N LEU A 304 58.20 -43.01 3.17
CA LEU A 304 58.78 -42.20 4.24
C LEU A 304 57.92 -42.37 5.50
N LYS A 305 58.55 -42.75 6.61
CA LYS A 305 57.98 -42.81 7.94
C LYS A 305 58.84 -41.97 8.88
N ALA A 306 58.22 -41.03 9.59
CA ALA A 306 58.94 -40.29 10.62
C ALA A 306 58.92 -41.11 11.92
N GLY A 307 57.78 -41.24 12.60
CA GLY A 307 57.59 -42.17 13.71
C GLY A 307 56.68 -41.58 14.78
N ASN A 308 56.95 -41.84 16.06
CA ASN A 308 56.28 -41.09 17.13
C ASN A 308 57.15 -39.89 17.54
N GLY A 309 56.60 -38.67 17.54
CA GLY A 309 57.25 -37.43 17.93
C GLY A 309 56.68 -36.26 17.11
N ASN A 310 57.04 -35.03 17.47
CA ASN A 310 56.58 -33.85 16.72
C ASN A 310 57.53 -33.59 15.54
N ASP A 311 57.20 -34.15 14.39
CA ASP A 311 58.12 -34.24 13.26
C ASP A 311 58.02 -33.03 12.32
N THR A 312 59.15 -32.58 11.79
CA THR A 312 59.22 -31.56 10.74
C THR A 312 59.68 -32.16 9.42
N ILE A 313 58.75 -32.27 8.45
CA ILE A 313 59.03 -32.88 7.15
C ILE A 313 58.95 -31.83 6.04
N ILE A 314 60.02 -31.67 5.26
CA ILE A 314 60.11 -30.71 4.15
C ILE A 314 60.44 -31.46 2.85
N ALA A 315 59.44 -31.63 1.98
CA ALA A 315 59.61 -32.25 0.67
C ALA A 315 59.76 -31.20 -0.45
N SER A 316 60.96 -31.11 -1.03
CA SER A 316 61.32 -30.10 -2.03
C SER A 316 61.85 -30.73 -3.33
N ASN A 317 61.11 -30.59 -4.43
CA ASN A 317 61.44 -31.19 -5.74
C ASN A 317 61.55 -32.73 -5.71
N ALA A 318 60.79 -33.39 -4.85
CA ALA A 318 60.81 -34.83 -4.65
C ALA A 318 59.52 -35.52 -5.13
N LYS A 319 59.60 -36.80 -5.47
CA LYS A 319 58.43 -37.68 -5.56
C LYS A 319 58.41 -38.60 -4.35
N VAL A 320 57.34 -38.50 -3.55
CA VAL A 320 57.08 -39.40 -2.42
C VAL A 320 55.86 -40.27 -2.73
N THR A 321 55.95 -41.60 -2.64
CA THR A 321 54.76 -42.44 -2.86
C THR A 321 53.87 -42.42 -1.61
N THR A 322 54.43 -42.75 -0.45
CA THR A 322 53.73 -42.71 0.85
C THR A 322 54.56 -41.90 1.84
N LEU A 323 53.95 -40.90 2.45
CA LEU A 323 54.47 -40.14 3.60
C LEU A 323 53.56 -40.44 4.79
N ASP A 324 54.15 -40.91 5.88
CA ASP A 324 53.52 -41.20 7.16
C ASP A 324 54.32 -40.46 8.23
N ALA A 325 53.76 -39.41 8.86
CA ALA A 325 54.48 -38.67 9.89
C ALA A 325 54.40 -39.42 11.22
N GLY A 326 53.21 -39.80 11.66
CA GLY A 326 52.98 -40.80 12.70
C GLY A 326 52.19 -40.22 13.87
N ASN A 327 52.68 -40.31 15.11
CA ASN A 327 51.98 -39.68 16.23
C ASN A 327 52.78 -38.48 16.74
N GLY A 328 52.16 -37.32 16.87
CA GLY A 328 52.74 -36.07 17.35
C GLY A 328 52.13 -34.89 16.60
N ASP A 329 52.40 -33.67 17.08
CA ASP A 329 51.98 -32.45 16.39
C ASP A 329 52.96 -32.17 15.24
N ASP A 330 52.67 -32.69 14.04
CA ASP A 330 53.60 -32.73 12.93
C ASP A 330 53.53 -31.47 12.05
N LYS A 331 54.67 -31.08 11.49
CA LYS A 331 54.79 -29.97 10.53
C LYS A 331 55.28 -30.46 9.18
N ILE A 332 54.37 -30.53 8.21
CA ILE A 332 54.65 -31.06 6.88
C ILE A 332 54.58 -29.94 5.84
N THR A 333 55.66 -29.74 5.09
CA THR A 333 55.74 -28.75 3.99
C THR A 333 56.09 -29.42 2.67
N VAL A 334 55.23 -29.25 1.67
CA VAL A 334 55.39 -29.81 0.32
C VAL A 334 55.56 -28.67 -0.67
N THR A 335 56.69 -28.62 -1.39
CA THR A 335 56.93 -27.63 -2.45
C THR A 335 57.53 -28.29 -3.69
N LYS A 336 56.93 -28.03 -4.87
CA LYS A 336 57.33 -28.61 -6.16
C LYS A 336 57.47 -30.14 -6.15
N SER A 337 56.81 -30.81 -5.21
CA SER A 337 56.92 -32.24 -4.95
C SER A 337 55.59 -32.93 -5.25
N THR A 338 55.65 -34.22 -5.63
CA THR A 338 54.47 -35.06 -5.84
C THR A 338 54.38 -36.09 -4.72
N ILE A 339 53.30 -36.07 -3.93
CA ILE A 339 53.00 -37.06 -2.90
C ILE A 339 51.76 -37.86 -3.29
N SER A 340 51.84 -39.20 -3.33
CA SER A 340 50.65 -39.99 -3.68
C SER A 340 49.71 -40.14 -2.47
N THR A 341 50.25 -40.51 -1.31
CA THR A 341 49.53 -40.57 -0.03
C THR A 341 50.32 -39.83 1.04
N LEU A 342 49.67 -38.89 1.73
CA LEU A 342 50.18 -38.18 2.90
C LEU A 342 49.25 -38.51 4.07
N ASN A 343 49.79 -39.13 5.12
CA ASN A 343 49.14 -39.28 6.42
C ASN A 343 49.97 -38.49 7.43
N ALA A 344 49.36 -37.56 8.16
CA ALA A 344 50.05 -36.84 9.23
C ALA A 344 49.96 -37.67 10.53
N GLY A 345 48.76 -38.04 10.95
CA GLY A 345 48.52 -39.14 11.89
C GLY A 345 47.77 -38.68 13.13
N ASN A 346 48.25 -38.92 14.35
CA ASN A 346 47.57 -38.41 15.56
C ASN A 346 48.32 -37.19 16.08
N GLY A 347 47.62 -36.08 16.32
CA GLY A 347 48.20 -34.83 16.79
C GLY A 347 47.55 -33.64 16.09
N ASN A 348 47.85 -32.42 16.52
CA ASN A 348 47.38 -31.21 15.86
C ASN A 348 48.38 -30.82 14.76
N ASP A 349 48.15 -31.30 13.54
CA ASP A 349 49.11 -31.23 12.47
C ASP A 349 49.03 -29.92 11.68
N ILE A 350 50.19 -29.42 11.22
CA ILE A 350 50.31 -28.27 10.32
C ILE A 350 50.83 -28.75 8.97
N ILE A 351 49.94 -28.81 7.98
CA ILE A 351 50.25 -29.29 6.64
C ILE A 351 50.21 -28.12 5.64
N THR A 352 51.32 -27.86 4.95
CA THR A 352 51.44 -26.79 3.96
C THR A 352 51.72 -27.35 2.56
N LEU A 353 50.75 -27.19 1.66
CA LEU A 353 50.85 -27.48 0.24
C LEU A 353 51.19 -26.17 -0.51
N GLY A 354 52.49 -25.92 -0.69
CA GLY A 354 53.01 -24.71 -1.32
C GLY A 354 53.08 -24.79 -2.85
N ASP A 355 53.84 -23.86 -3.43
CA ASP A 355 54.01 -23.73 -4.88
C ASP A 355 54.41 -25.05 -5.56
N GLY A 356 53.61 -25.52 -6.51
CA GLY A 356 53.87 -26.73 -7.30
C GLY A 356 53.71 -28.05 -6.55
N ALA A 357 53.21 -28.04 -5.32
CA ALA A 357 52.84 -29.25 -4.60
C ALA A 357 51.75 -30.02 -5.36
N LYS A 358 51.85 -31.35 -5.45
CA LYS A 358 50.81 -32.22 -6.00
C LYS A 358 50.57 -33.37 -5.04
N VAL A 359 49.39 -33.40 -4.42
CA VAL A 359 49.00 -34.46 -3.49
C VAL A 359 47.76 -35.16 -4.02
N SER A 360 47.76 -36.50 -4.07
CA SER A 360 46.57 -37.26 -4.51
C SER A 360 45.63 -37.59 -3.34
N LYS A 361 46.17 -38.02 -2.20
CA LYS A 361 45.42 -38.28 -0.96
C LYS A 361 46.16 -37.66 0.22
N LEU A 362 45.48 -36.81 0.98
CA LEU A 362 45.92 -36.23 2.24
C LEU A 362 44.91 -36.64 3.31
N ASN A 363 45.40 -37.25 4.38
CA ASN A 363 44.68 -37.52 5.62
C ASN A 363 45.46 -36.83 6.74
N ALA A 364 44.85 -35.85 7.41
CA ALA A 364 45.49 -35.16 8.51
C ALA A 364 45.49 -36.07 9.74
N GLY A 365 44.32 -36.44 10.26
CA GLY A 365 44.17 -37.65 11.07
C GLY A 365 43.35 -37.36 12.32
N ASN A 366 43.83 -37.69 13.52
CA ASN A 366 43.10 -37.31 14.74
C ASN A 366 43.74 -36.07 15.35
N GLY A 367 42.97 -35.01 15.57
CA GLY A 367 43.45 -33.76 16.17
C GLY A 367 42.79 -32.56 15.50
N ASP A 368 43.09 -31.36 16.00
CA ASP A 368 42.64 -30.11 15.39
C ASP A 368 43.69 -29.66 14.35
N ASP A 369 43.52 -30.13 13.12
CA ASP A 369 44.53 -29.97 12.07
C ASP A 369 44.39 -28.67 11.28
N THR A 370 45.52 -28.10 10.85
CA THR A 370 45.59 -26.94 9.96
C THR A 370 46.21 -27.30 8.62
N ILE A 371 45.41 -27.23 7.56
CA ILE A 371 45.83 -27.50 6.19
C ILE A 371 45.89 -26.19 5.40
N SER A 372 47.07 -25.80 4.93
CA SER A 372 47.26 -24.63 4.07
C SER A 372 47.48 -25.05 2.62
N VAL A 373 46.69 -24.51 1.69
CA VAL A 373 46.78 -24.79 0.25
C VAL A 373 47.04 -23.50 -0.52
N SER A 374 48.14 -23.45 -1.26
CA SER A 374 48.46 -22.32 -2.16
C SER A 374 47.68 -22.43 -3.48
N SER A 375 47.32 -21.30 -4.09
CA SER A 375 46.71 -21.23 -5.42
C SER A 375 47.56 -21.88 -6.54
N LYS A 376 48.87 -22.06 -6.29
CA LYS A 376 49.79 -22.73 -7.21
C LYS A 376 50.01 -24.23 -6.89
N ALA A 377 49.34 -24.76 -5.87
CA ALA A 377 49.31 -26.20 -5.62
C ALA A 377 48.33 -26.89 -6.58
N ASN A 378 48.69 -28.08 -7.05
CA ASN A 378 47.82 -28.92 -7.88
C ASN A 378 47.10 -29.95 -7.01
N VAL A 379 45.95 -29.53 -6.47
CA VAL A 379 45.04 -30.37 -5.68
C VAL A 379 43.82 -30.82 -6.50
N ALA A 380 43.86 -30.67 -7.82
CA ALA A 380 42.77 -31.09 -8.69
C ALA A 380 42.65 -32.62 -8.69
N ASN A 381 41.47 -33.14 -8.30
CA ASN A 381 41.20 -34.56 -8.07
C ASN A 381 41.93 -35.16 -6.85
N ALA A 382 42.44 -34.32 -5.95
CA ALA A 382 42.92 -34.77 -4.66
C ALA A 382 41.75 -35.12 -3.73
N THR A 383 41.99 -36.01 -2.78
CA THR A 383 41.17 -36.17 -1.58
C THR A 383 41.91 -35.53 -0.42
N ILE A 384 41.29 -34.54 0.22
CA ILE A 384 41.78 -33.90 1.44
C ILE A 384 40.80 -34.21 2.55
N ASP A 385 41.27 -35.01 3.51
CA ASP A 385 40.51 -35.41 4.68
C ASP A 385 41.16 -34.81 5.92
N GLY A 386 40.41 -33.98 6.66
CA GLY A 386 40.85 -33.47 7.94
C GLY A 386 40.86 -34.52 9.05
N GLY A 387 40.17 -35.66 8.86
CA GLY A 387 40.05 -36.67 9.91
C GLY A 387 39.23 -36.19 11.12
N ALA A 388 39.45 -36.77 12.31
CA ALA A 388 38.65 -36.47 13.50
C ALA A 388 39.15 -35.21 14.22
N GLY A 389 38.28 -34.25 14.49
CA GLY A 389 38.62 -33.01 15.20
C GLY A 389 38.08 -31.77 14.49
N THR A 390 38.53 -30.60 14.91
CA THR A 390 38.14 -29.30 14.35
C THR A 390 39.17 -28.81 13.34
N ASN A 391 39.04 -29.28 12.11
CA ASN A 391 40.06 -29.06 11.09
C ASN A 391 39.83 -27.77 10.29
N SER A 392 40.89 -27.01 10.08
CA SER A 392 40.89 -25.74 9.37
C SER A 392 41.60 -25.84 8.02
N LEU A 393 40.95 -25.37 6.95
CA LEU A 393 41.51 -25.26 5.61
C LEU A 393 41.80 -23.80 5.26
N LYS A 394 43.07 -23.44 5.14
CA LYS A 394 43.52 -22.09 4.79
C LYS A 394 43.94 -22.02 3.32
N LEU A 395 43.30 -21.12 2.57
CA LEU A 395 43.59 -20.90 1.15
C LEU A 395 44.48 -19.67 0.98
N THR A 396 45.61 -19.82 0.29
CA THR A 396 46.68 -18.81 0.24
C THR A 396 47.10 -18.47 -1.19
N ASP A 397 47.78 -17.34 -1.36
CA ASP A 397 48.32 -16.85 -2.64
C ASP A 397 47.27 -16.62 -3.75
N GLY A 398 46.02 -16.31 -3.37
CA GLY A 398 44.91 -16.03 -4.28
C GLY A 398 43.87 -17.16 -4.33
N LYS A 399 43.01 -17.13 -5.35
CA LYS A 399 41.87 -18.03 -5.46
C LYS A 399 42.28 -19.48 -5.76
N VAL A 400 42.00 -20.40 -4.84
CA VAL A 400 42.22 -21.85 -4.98
C VAL A 400 40.97 -22.52 -5.56
N ASP A 401 41.11 -23.29 -6.66
CA ASP A 401 39.99 -24.05 -7.24
C ASP A 401 39.91 -25.48 -6.66
N LEU A 402 38.93 -25.70 -5.79
CA LEU A 402 38.65 -26.97 -5.12
C LEU A 402 37.46 -27.71 -5.74
N THR A 403 36.92 -27.27 -6.88
CA THR A 403 35.71 -27.85 -7.50
C THR A 403 35.89 -29.30 -7.97
N LYS A 404 37.14 -29.76 -8.09
CA LYS A 404 37.49 -31.16 -8.39
C LYS A 404 38.16 -31.88 -7.22
N THR A 405 38.26 -31.24 -6.06
CA THR A 405 38.89 -31.80 -4.86
C THR A 405 37.81 -32.39 -3.99
N THR A 406 38.01 -33.60 -3.47
CA THR A 406 37.11 -34.17 -2.46
C THR A 406 37.55 -33.64 -1.11
N LEU A 407 36.65 -32.96 -0.40
CA LEU A 407 36.89 -32.46 0.96
C LEU A 407 36.04 -33.27 1.93
N THR A 408 36.64 -33.79 2.99
CA THR A 408 35.93 -34.45 4.10
C THR A 408 36.49 -33.96 5.43
N ASN A 409 35.61 -33.90 6.44
CA ASN A 409 35.96 -33.52 7.81
C ASN A 409 36.70 -32.18 7.92
N ILE A 410 36.29 -31.18 7.14
CA ILE A 410 36.77 -29.80 7.24
C ILE A 410 35.72 -28.97 7.98
N SER A 411 36.11 -28.34 9.09
CA SER A 411 35.21 -27.60 9.99
C SER A 411 35.26 -26.09 9.75
N ALA A 412 36.39 -25.56 9.30
CA ALA A 412 36.56 -24.13 9.02
C ALA A 412 37.35 -23.88 7.73
N ILE A 413 37.08 -22.75 7.07
CA ILE A 413 37.78 -22.34 5.85
C ILE A 413 38.06 -20.84 5.83
N SER A 414 39.23 -20.44 5.36
CA SER A 414 39.62 -19.04 5.17
C SER A 414 40.38 -18.81 3.88
N GLY A 415 40.49 -17.54 3.46
CA GLY A 415 41.10 -17.16 2.19
C GLY A 415 40.12 -17.22 1.01
N GLU A 416 40.66 -17.25 -0.21
CA GLU A 416 39.86 -17.19 -1.44
C GLU A 416 39.75 -18.58 -2.10
N GLY A 417 38.51 -19.08 -2.23
CA GLY A 417 38.26 -20.44 -2.68
C GLY A 417 37.14 -20.56 -3.70
N LYS A 418 37.20 -21.60 -4.54
CA LYS A 418 36.10 -22.02 -5.40
C LYS A 418 35.68 -23.45 -5.07
N LEU A 419 34.43 -23.64 -4.69
CA LEU A 419 33.84 -24.94 -4.36
C LEU A 419 32.58 -25.20 -5.19
N LYS A 420 32.11 -26.45 -5.19
CA LYS A 420 30.77 -26.81 -5.64
C LYS A 420 29.77 -26.73 -4.50
N ALA A 421 28.52 -26.45 -4.82
CA ALA A 421 27.42 -26.50 -3.84
C ALA A 421 27.32 -27.86 -3.14
N SER A 422 27.47 -28.98 -3.85
CA SER A 422 27.50 -30.33 -3.29
C SER A 422 28.60 -30.59 -2.25
N GLN A 423 29.69 -29.82 -2.28
CA GLN A 423 30.75 -29.89 -1.26
C GLN A 423 30.40 -29.14 0.03
N LEU A 424 29.33 -28.35 0.04
CA LEU A 424 28.90 -27.55 1.19
C LEU A 424 27.49 -27.91 1.69
N ASN A 425 26.69 -28.58 0.85
CA ASN A 425 25.29 -28.85 1.11
C ASN A 425 25.09 -29.65 2.42
N GLY A 426 24.50 -29.01 3.44
CA GLY A 426 24.25 -29.62 4.75
C GLY A 426 25.48 -29.87 5.63
N ILE A 427 26.64 -29.31 5.26
CA ILE A 427 27.91 -29.41 5.99
C ILE A 427 28.02 -28.21 6.94
N ALA A 428 28.42 -28.47 8.19
CA ALA A 428 28.76 -27.43 9.14
C ALA A 428 30.15 -26.89 8.76
N LEU A 429 30.21 -25.62 8.36
CA LEU A 429 31.44 -24.96 7.93
C LEU A 429 31.46 -23.54 8.44
N ASN A 430 32.51 -23.20 9.19
CA ASN A 430 32.75 -21.84 9.64
C ASN A 430 33.59 -21.09 8.59
N LEU A 431 33.11 -19.91 8.21
CA LEU A 431 33.80 -18.92 7.40
C LEU A 431 34.71 -18.13 8.31
N GLY A 432 36.00 -18.18 8.01
CA GLY A 432 37.04 -17.61 8.85
C GLY A 432 37.64 -18.63 9.80
N THR A 433 38.87 -18.33 10.19
CA THR A 433 39.71 -19.13 11.07
C THR A 433 40.47 -18.18 12.00
N GLU A 434 40.52 -18.44 13.31
CA GLU A 434 41.59 -17.90 14.19
C GLU A 434 42.42 -19.01 14.83
N ARG A 435 43.66 -18.63 15.18
CA ARG A 435 44.81 -19.46 15.61
C ARG A 435 44.55 -20.24 16.91
N LEU A 436 44.81 -21.56 16.87
CA LEU A 436 45.78 -22.11 17.82
C LEU A 436 47.17 -21.71 17.31
N ASP A 437 47.99 -21.08 18.15
CA ASP A 437 49.42 -21.11 17.91
C ASP A 437 50.06 -22.25 18.66
N ALA A 438 51.32 -22.53 18.31
CA ALA A 438 52.13 -23.64 18.83
C ALA A 438 52.31 -23.65 20.38
N ALA A 439 51.68 -22.72 21.12
CA ALA A 439 51.69 -22.64 22.58
C ALA A 439 50.27 -22.58 23.21
N GLY A 440 49.19 -22.70 22.43
CA GLY A 440 47.82 -22.73 22.96
C GLY A 440 47.25 -21.38 23.44
N GLU A 441 47.74 -20.22 22.99
CA GLU A 441 47.21 -18.89 23.38
C GLU A 441 46.47 -18.19 22.22
N SER A 442 45.26 -17.68 22.49
CA SER A 442 44.38 -16.95 21.56
C SER A 442 44.80 -15.46 21.47
N THR A 443 45.51 -15.08 20.41
CA THR A 443 45.80 -13.66 20.07
C THR A 443 45.79 -13.35 18.57
N GLY A 444 45.12 -14.17 17.74
CA GLY A 444 45.07 -14.03 16.28
C GLY A 444 44.22 -12.87 15.76
N THR A 445 44.19 -12.68 14.45
CA THR A 445 43.19 -11.87 13.73
C THR A 445 42.49 -12.82 12.76
N TYR A 446 41.15 -12.92 12.82
CA TYR A 446 40.38 -13.82 11.97
C TYR A 446 40.59 -13.50 10.48
N ASP A 447 40.98 -14.51 9.70
CA ASP A 447 41.13 -14.37 8.25
C ASP A 447 39.75 -14.39 7.56
N ALA A 448 39.48 -13.42 6.70
CA ALA A 448 38.26 -13.40 5.90
C ALA A 448 38.19 -14.59 4.93
N ALA A 449 36.98 -15.08 4.67
CA ALA A 449 36.71 -16.12 3.68
C ALA A 449 35.94 -15.54 2.51
N LYS A 450 36.45 -15.71 1.29
CA LYS A 450 35.75 -15.36 0.04
C LYS A 450 35.53 -16.62 -0.77
N LEU A 451 34.33 -17.18 -0.68
CA LEU A 451 34.00 -18.45 -1.32
C LEU A 451 33.14 -18.22 -2.55
N GLU A 452 33.61 -18.67 -3.71
CA GLU A 452 32.79 -18.86 -4.89
C GLU A 452 32.21 -20.28 -4.90
N VAL A 453 30.90 -20.39 -4.71
CA VAL A 453 30.18 -21.65 -4.70
C VAL A 453 29.50 -21.82 -6.05
N ALA A 454 30.06 -22.66 -6.92
CA ALA A 454 29.45 -23.00 -8.19
C ALA A 454 28.28 -23.98 -7.95
N ALA A 455 27.09 -23.63 -8.40
CA ALA A 455 25.96 -24.56 -8.41
C ALA A 455 26.31 -25.78 -9.28
N ASP A 456 25.87 -26.96 -8.85
CA ASP A 456 26.15 -28.19 -9.59
C ASP A 456 25.35 -28.25 -10.89
N LYS A 457 25.99 -28.76 -11.95
CA LYS A 457 25.49 -28.81 -13.34
C LYS A 457 24.09 -29.45 -13.53
N ALA A 458 23.52 -30.07 -12.51
CA ALA A 458 22.31 -30.88 -12.58
C ALA A 458 21.07 -30.28 -11.87
N SER A 459 21.14 -29.06 -11.32
CA SER A 459 20.06 -28.37 -10.58
C SER A 459 19.58 -29.09 -9.31
N GLY A 460 19.34 -28.35 -8.22
CA GLY A 460 18.92 -28.94 -6.94
C GLY A 460 18.85 -27.95 -5.79
N ALA A 461 18.48 -28.44 -4.61
CA ALA A 461 18.45 -27.66 -3.38
C ALA A 461 19.89 -27.42 -2.87
N ILE A 462 20.24 -26.15 -2.72
CA ILE A 462 21.48 -25.64 -2.14
C ILE A 462 21.16 -25.22 -0.71
N ASP A 463 21.43 -26.11 0.25
CA ASP A 463 21.22 -25.86 1.68
C ASP A 463 22.55 -25.49 2.35
N LEU A 464 22.73 -24.19 2.56
CA LEU A 464 23.88 -23.60 3.23
C LEU A 464 23.51 -23.07 4.62
N THR A 465 22.43 -23.58 5.22
CA THR A 465 21.95 -23.12 6.54
C THR A 465 22.93 -23.41 7.69
N LYS A 466 23.86 -24.34 7.47
CA LYS A 466 24.94 -24.70 8.41
C LYS A 466 26.28 -24.03 8.10
N VAL A 467 26.35 -23.20 7.05
CA VAL A 467 27.49 -22.31 6.87
C VAL A 467 27.33 -21.16 7.85
N ALA A 468 28.34 -20.95 8.70
CA ALA A 468 28.36 -19.93 9.72
C ALA A 468 29.62 -19.07 9.61
N VAL A 469 29.66 -17.94 10.29
CA VAL A 469 30.85 -17.07 10.42
C VAL A 469 31.49 -17.35 11.78
N ALA A 470 32.82 -17.38 11.84
CA ALA A 470 33.50 -17.48 13.13
C ALA A 470 33.21 -16.24 13.99
N GLU A 471 33.04 -16.41 15.31
CA GLU A 471 32.78 -15.28 16.21
C GLU A 471 33.84 -14.18 16.01
N GLU A 472 33.42 -12.91 15.99
CA GLU A 472 34.29 -11.73 15.84
C GLU A 472 35.04 -11.62 14.49
N SER A 473 34.72 -12.46 13.51
CA SER A 473 35.29 -12.40 12.16
C SER A 473 34.45 -11.55 11.20
N THR A 474 35.12 -10.74 10.36
CA THR A 474 34.46 -9.75 9.47
C THR A 474 34.98 -9.85 8.03
N GLY A 475 34.19 -9.31 7.09
CA GLY A 475 34.61 -9.19 5.69
C GLY A 475 34.47 -10.46 4.84
N HIS A 476 33.62 -11.40 5.26
CA HIS A 476 33.33 -12.63 4.52
C HIS A 476 32.47 -12.36 3.29
N GLU A 477 32.77 -13.05 2.19
CA GLU A 477 31.96 -13.06 0.96
C GLU A 477 31.57 -14.48 0.56
N LEU A 478 30.29 -14.68 0.27
CA LEU A 478 29.74 -15.92 -0.24
C LEU A 478 29.07 -15.67 -1.60
N ASN A 479 29.75 -16.08 -2.67
CA ASN A 479 29.34 -15.83 -4.05
C ASN A 479 28.82 -17.13 -4.68
N ILE A 480 27.51 -17.31 -4.71
CA ILE A 480 26.87 -18.49 -5.31
C ILE A 480 26.66 -18.22 -6.81
N THR A 481 27.32 -18.99 -7.68
CA THR A 481 27.38 -18.70 -9.13
C THR A 481 26.86 -19.84 -9.98
N ASN A 482 26.52 -19.54 -11.24
CA ASN A 482 25.93 -20.47 -12.22
C ASN A 482 24.63 -21.12 -11.71
N VAL A 483 23.84 -20.37 -10.95
CA VAL A 483 22.61 -20.88 -10.34
C VAL A 483 21.54 -21.07 -11.41
N LYS A 484 21.11 -22.32 -11.59
CA LYS A 484 20.07 -22.70 -12.53
C LYS A 484 19.12 -23.70 -11.89
N ASN A 485 17.81 -23.47 -12.00
CA ASN A 485 16.77 -24.38 -11.51
C ASN A 485 16.99 -24.83 -10.05
N SER A 486 17.39 -23.91 -9.18
CA SER A 486 17.86 -24.22 -7.84
C SER A 486 17.05 -23.51 -6.77
N SER A 487 16.87 -24.16 -5.63
CA SER A 487 16.38 -23.52 -4.42
C SER A 487 17.52 -23.32 -3.43
N ILE A 488 17.58 -22.17 -2.78
CA ILE A 488 18.70 -21.76 -1.93
C ILE A 488 18.15 -21.48 -0.53
N LYS A 489 18.75 -22.11 0.48
CA LYS A 489 18.49 -21.86 1.90
C LYS A 489 19.74 -21.32 2.57
N LEU A 490 19.58 -20.18 3.22
CA LEU A 490 20.61 -19.53 4.02
C LEU A 490 20.06 -19.30 5.43
N ASN A 491 20.96 -19.28 6.41
CA ASN A 491 20.65 -18.87 7.79
C ASN A 491 21.39 -17.55 8.09
N ASN A 492 20.62 -16.51 8.37
CA ASN A 492 21.15 -15.17 8.62
C ASN A 492 21.92 -15.07 9.91
N ASP A 493 21.43 -15.73 10.95
CA ASP A 493 22.05 -15.70 12.27
C ASP A 493 23.41 -16.37 12.19
N SER A 494 23.51 -17.48 11.45
CA SER A 494 24.79 -18.14 11.17
C SER A 494 25.75 -17.27 10.36
N LEU A 495 25.24 -16.51 9.38
CA LEU A 495 26.06 -15.69 8.47
C LEU A 495 26.38 -14.28 9.00
N GLY A 496 26.14 -14.01 10.29
CA GLY A 496 26.41 -12.72 10.92
C GLY A 496 25.51 -11.58 10.44
N ASN A 497 24.40 -11.88 9.76
CA ASN A 497 23.49 -10.89 9.18
C ASN A 497 22.14 -10.88 9.93
N SER A 498 22.18 -10.87 11.26
CA SER A 498 21.00 -10.66 12.10
C SER A 498 20.32 -9.32 11.77
N ASP A 499 19.06 -9.11 12.17
CA ASP A 499 18.37 -7.81 12.01
C ASP A 499 18.98 -6.67 12.84
N ASP A 500 20.06 -6.94 13.59
CA ASP A 500 20.83 -5.93 14.31
C ASP A 500 21.68 -5.08 13.34
N ALA A 501 21.29 -3.80 13.20
CA ALA A 501 21.97 -2.83 12.36
C ALA A 501 23.41 -2.51 12.80
N ALA A 502 23.84 -2.97 13.99
CA ALA A 502 25.19 -2.80 14.51
C ALA A 502 26.15 -3.96 14.18
N ASN A 503 25.68 -5.00 13.49
CA ASN A 503 26.48 -6.20 13.25
C ASN A 503 27.58 -5.95 12.18
N THR A 504 28.83 -5.87 12.62
CA THR A 504 30.03 -5.70 11.77
C THR A 504 30.44 -6.98 11.05
N ASP A 505 29.83 -8.12 11.40
CA ASP A 505 30.25 -9.47 11.03
C ASP A 505 29.40 -10.02 9.87
N ALA A 506 28.61 -9.15 9.23
CA ALA A 506 27.69 -9.53 8.16
C ALA A 506 28.40 -10.05 6.91
N THR A 507 28.13 -11.31 6.56
CA THR A 507 28.60 -11.89 5.30
C THR A 507 27.90 -11.24 4.12
N LYS A 508 28.68 -10.80 3.14
CA LYS A 508 28.14 -10.36 1.84
C LYS A 508 27.81 -11.59 1.00
N VAL A 509 26.53 -11.84 0.79
CA VAL A 509 26.06 -12.97 -0.03
C VAL A 509 25.61 -12.44 -1.39
N THR A 510 26.18 -12.97 -2.46
CA THR A 510 25.71 -12.69 -3.83
C THR A 510 25.30 -13.97 -4.54
N ILE A 511 24.23 -13.89 -5.33
CA ILE A 511 23.74 -15.00 -6.15
C ILE A 511 23.78 -14.55 -7.61
N THR A 512 24.37 -15.37 -8.47
CA THR A 512 24.45 -15.11 -9.91
C THR A 512 23.94 -16.31 -10.69
N GLY A 513 22.95 -16.09 -11.55
CA GLY A 513 22.38 -17.07 -12.47
C GLY A 513 23.33 -17.43 -13.62
N THR A 514 22.75 -17.92 -14.71
CA THR A 514 23.38 -18.19 -16.00
C THR A 514 22.75 -17.30 -17.08
N ALA A 515 23.33 -17.20 -18.27
CA ALA A 515 22.77 -16.39 -19.36
C ALA A 515 21.58 -17.05 -20.09
N GLY A 516 20.79 -17.89 -19.42
CA GLY A 516 19.59 -18.45 -20.03
C GLY A 516 18.60 -18.89 -18.98
N ASN A 517 17.35 -19.14 -19.38
CA ASN A 517 16.20 -19.27 -18.47
C ASN A 517 16.48 -20.07 -17.20
N ASP A 518 16.52 -19.35 -16.08
CA ASP A 518 16.84 -19.85 -14.76
C ASP A 518 15.64 -19.76 -13.83
N VAL A 519 15.37 -20.85 -13.10
CA VAL A 519 14.44 -20.83 -11.96
C VAL A 519 15.25 -20.75 -10.67
N ILE A 520 15.12 -19.64 -9.94
CA ILE A 520 15.86 -19.37 -8.70
C ILE A 520 14.85 -19.11 -7.58
N THR A 521 14.85 -19.98 -6.56
CA THR A 521 14.02 -19.79 -5.36
C THR A 521 14.92 -19.52 -4.17
N LEU A 522 14.81 -18.34 -3.55
CA LEU A 522 15.42 -18.06 -2.26
C LEU A 522 14.40 -18.38 -1.17
N GLU A 523 14.59 -19.51 -0.49
CA GLU A 523 13.65 -20.01 0.53
C GLU A 523 13.83 -19.30 1.88
N SER A 524 15.07 -18.95 2.24
CA SER A 524 15.39 -18.23 3.47
C SER A 524 16.69 -17.47 3.37
N GLY A 525 16.81 -16.43 4.20
CA GLY A 525 18.03 -15.68 4.44
C GLY A 525 18.19 -14.38 3.63
N LYS A 526 19.28 -13.68 3.87
CA LYS A 526 19.60 -12.33 3.41
C LYS A 526 20.66 -12.39 2.33
N VAL A 527 20.35 -11.77 1.21
CA VAL A 527 21.22 -11.70 0.04
C VAL A 527 21.48 -10.24 -0.30
N THR A 528 22.74 -9.88 -0.47
CA THR A 528 23.13 -8.53 -0.84
C THR A 528 22.75 -8.21 -2.28
N SER A 529 23.01 -9.15 -3.19
CA SER A 529 22.68 -9.00 -4.62
C SER A 529 22.29 -10.35 -5.22
N LEU A 530 21.17 -10.41 -5.92
CA LEU A 530 20.77 -11.52 -6.79
C LEU A 530 20.68 -10.98 -8.21
N ASP A 531 21.47 -11.55 -9.12
CA ASP A 531 21.48 -11.22 -10.54
C ASP A 531 21.21 -12.50 -11.33
N SER A 532 20.07 -12.59 -12.03
CA SER A 532 19.78 -13.78 -12.84
C SER A 532 20.54 -13.82 -14.18
N ASN A 533 21.17 -12.70 -14.59
CA ASN A 533 21.71 -12.44 -15.94
C ASN A 533 20.62 -12.37 -17.02
N GLU A 534 20.95 -12.62 -18.29
CA GLU A 534 20.02 -12.63 -19.42
C GLU A 534 19.22 -13.94 -19.45
N GLY A 535 17.98 -13.89 -19.92
CA GLY A 535 17.12 -15.07 -20.07
C GLY A 535 15.70 -14.80 -19.56
N ASN A 536 14.75 -15.67 -19.90
CA ASN A 536 13.41 -15.59 -19.32
C ASN A 536 13.44 -16.28 -17.96
N ASP A 537 13.76 -15.51 -16.92
CA ASP A 537 14.07 -16.05 -15.60
C ASP A 537 12.85 -16.04 -14.68
N LYS A 538 12.80 -17.01 -13.78
CA LYS A 538 11.79 -17.10 -12.74
C LYS A 538 12.44 -17.01 -11.37
N VAL A 539 12.26 -15.88 -10.69
CA VAL A 539 12.81 -15.65 -9.35
C VAL A 539 11.69 -15.65 -8.30
N THR A 540 11.85 -16.42 -7.23
CA THR A 540 10.94 -16.45 -6.07
C THR A 540 11.69 -16.11 -4.80
N ILE A 541 11.27 -15.04 -4.12
CA ILE A 541 11.78 -14.62 -2.80
C ILE A 541 10.72 -14.98 -1.76
N ALA A 542 10.96 -16.04 -0.98
CA ALA A 542 10.01 -16.51 0.04
C ALA A 542 9.91 -15.55 1.23
N SER A 543 8.90 -15.73 2.08
CA SER A 543 8.61 -14.82 3.22
C SER A 543 9.73 -14.73 4.26
N ALA A 544 10.55 -15.77 4.40
CA ALA A 544 11.71 -15.81 5.29
C ALA A 544 13.00 -15.29 4.63
N ALA A 545 12.91 -14.78 3.39
CA ALA A 545 14.04 -14.31 2.62
C ALA A 545 14.02 -12.78 2.44
N SER A 546 15.20 -12.21 2.25
CA SER A 546 15.32 -10.81 1.84
C SER A 546 16.50 -10.59 0.89
N VAL A 547 16.32 -9.69 -0.06
CA VAL A 547 17.33 -9.34 -1.07
C VAL A 547 17.50 -7.83 -1.11
N ASN A 548 18.71 -7.32 -1.00
CA ASN A 548 18.92 -5.89 -1.13
C ASN A 548 18.81 -5.42 -2.59
N THR A 549 19.43 -6.11 -3.54
CA THR A 549 19.31 -5.80 -4.97
C THR A 549 18.98 -7.05 -5.76
N LEU A 550 17.88 -7.04 -6.49
CA LEU A 550 17.42 -8.11 -7.37
C LEU A 550 17.35 -7.59 -8.80
N ASN A 551 18.18 -8.11 -9.69
CA ASN A 551 18.24 -7.74 -11.10
C ASN A 551 17.95 -8.97 -11.97
N LEU A 552 17.06 -8.83 -12.95
CA LEU A 552 16.74 -9.90 -13.90
C LEU A 552 17.12 -9.59 -15.37
N ASN A 553 17.60 -8.37 -15.64
CA ASN A 553 18.12 -7.96 -16.95
C ASN A 553 17.15 -8.26 -18.12
N ASN A 554 17.66 -8.66 -19.28
CA ASN A 554 16.83 -8.85 -20.47
C ASN A 554 16.17 -10.24 -20.47
N GLY A 555 14.88 -10.27 -20.74
CA GLY A 555 14.05 -11.46 -20.89
C GLY A 555 12.61 -11.19 -20.45
N ALA A 556 11.68 -12.07 -20.82
CA ALA A 556 10.33 -12.06 -20.26
C ALA A 556 10.34 -12.81 -18.92
N ASN A 557 10.57 -12.09 -17.83
CA ASN A 557 10.84 -12.66 -16.52
C ASN A 557 9.56 -12.86 -15.70
N THR A 558 9.66 -13.70 -14.67
CA THR A 558 8.60 -13.89 -13.68
C THR A 558 9.17 -13.76 -12.28
N VAL A 559 8.70 -12.77 -11.52
CA VAL A 559 9.17 -12.53 -10.15
C VAL A 559 8.03 -12.70 -9.15
N THR A 560 8.29 -13.41 -8.05
CA THR A 560 7.38 -13.50 -6.92
C THR A 560 8.10 -13.10 -5.64
N VAL A 561 7.62 -12.06 -4.96
CA VAL A 561 8.20 -11.53 -3.72
C VAL A 561 7.20 -11.66 -2.58
N ALA A 562 7.40 -12.66 -1.73
CA ALA A 562 6.71 -12.81 -0.44
C ALA A 562 7.54 -12.31 0.74
N GLY A 563 8.88 -12.25 0.58
CA GLY A 563 9.82 -11.69 1.54
C GLY A 563 10.04 -10.19 1.38
N LYS A 564 11.26 -9.72 1.60
CA LYS A 564 11.63 -8.30 1.43
C LYS A 564 12.61 -8.09 0.29
N VAL A 565 12.40 -7.12 -0.58
CA VAL A 565 13.38 -6.69 -1.59
C VAL A 565 13.57 -5.18 -1.51
N ASN A 566 14.81 -4.69 -1.37
CA ASN A 566 15.02 -3.25 -1.33
C ASN A 566 14.91 -2.64 -2.75
N ALA A 567 15.66 -3.14 -3.72
CA ALA A 567 15.56 -2.74 -5.12
C ALA A 567 15.33 -3.96 -6.02
N LEU A 568 14.24 -3.95 -6.77
CA LEU A 568 13.90 -4.95 -7.79
C LEU A 568 13.92 -4.28 -9.17
N THR A 569 14.66 -4.87 -10.10
CA THR A 569 14.71 -4.45 -11.50
C THR A 569 14.49 -5.68 -12.38
N ALA A 570 13.35 -5.73 -13.07
CA ALA A 570 13.02 -6.85 -13.94
C ALA A 570 13.79 -6.76 -15.27
N GLY A 571 13.78 -5.59 -15.93
CA GLY A 571 14.72 -5.21 -16.98
C GLY A 571 14.05 -4.95 -18.32
N ALA A 572 14.30 -5.77 -19.34
CA ALA A 572 13.69 -5.57 -20.66
C ALA A 572 13.00 -6.85 -21.15
N GLY A 573 11.76 -6.75 -21.61
CA GLY A 573 10.91 -7.87 -21.99
C GLY A 573 9.58 -7.79 -21.23
N ASP A 574 8.59 -8.59 -21.64
CA ASP A 574 7.26 -8.58 -20.98
C ASP A 574 7.35 -9.34 -19.64
N ASP A 575 7.55 -8.61 -18.55
CA ASP A 575 7.81 -9.15 -17.22
C ASP A 575 6.51 -9.38 -16.42
N ASN A 576 6.51 -10.38 -15.55
CA ASN A 576 5.39 -10.69 -14.64
C ASN A 576 5.85 -10.63 -13.18
N VAL A 577 5.48 -9.57 -12.47
CA VAL A 577 5.93 -9.32 -11.09
C VAL A 577 4.77 -9.39 -10.11
N ASN A 578 4.87 -10.28 -9.13
CA ASN A 578 3.90 -10.42 -8.05
C ASN A 578 4.55 -10.11 -6.68
N VAL A 579 4.03 -9.10 -5.97
CA VAL A 579 4.53 -8.65 -4.68
C VAL A 579 3.46 -8.85 -3.60
N SER A 580 3.67 -9.82 -2.72
CA SER A 580 2.88 -10.02 -1.49
C SER A 580 3.64 -9.67 -0.20
N GLY A 581 4.96 -9.52 -0.28
CA GLY A 581 5.83 -9.05 0.80
C GLY A 581 6.08 -7.55 0.76
N GLU A 582 7.34 -7.13 0.82
CA GLU A 582 7.74 -5.71 0.82
C GLU A 582 8.78 -5.45 -0.27
N VAL A 583 8.55 -4.44 -1.12
CA VAL A 583 9.53 -3.94 -2.08
C VAL A 583 9.73 -2.44 -1.88
N THR A 584 10.96 -1.95 -1.69
CA THR A 584 11.16 -0.50 -1.58
C THR A 584 11.10 0.19 -2.94
N ARG A 585 11.83 -0.29 -3.94
CA ARG A 585 11.75 0.20 -5.32
C ARG A 585 11.59 -0.97 -6.28
N LEU A 586 10.53 -0.92 -7.07
CA LEU A 586 10.21 -1.85 -8.14
C LEU A 586 10.32 -1.08 -9.47
N THR A 587 11.19 -1.55 -10.36
CA THR A 587 11.29 -1.07 -11.74
C THR A 587 11.14 -2.26 -12.68
N THR A 588 10.22 -2.25 -13.65
CA THR A 588 10.10 -3.35 -14.61
C THR A 588 10.81 -3.08 -15.94
N GLY A 589 10.82 -1.84 -16.42
CA GLY A 589 11.75 -1.36 -17.45
C GLY A 589 11.10 -1.19 -18.81
N THR A 590 11.43 -1.99 -19.82
CA THR A 590 10.79 -1.88 -21.15
C THR A 590 10.08 -3.17 -21.51
N GLY A 591 8.88 -3.13 -22.06
CA GLY A 591 8.07 -4.32 -22.36
C GLY A 591 6.66 -4.15 -21.81
N ASN A 592 5.73 -5.01 -22.22
CA ASN A 592 4.36 -4.94 -21.70
C ASN A 592 4.28 -5.74 -20.40
N ASP A 593 4.49 -5.07 -19.27
CA ASP A 593 4.68 -5.72 -17.98
C ASP A 593 3.35 -5.99 -17.27
N THR A 594 3.28 -7.08 -16.50
CA THR A 594 2.15 -7.39 -15.62
C THR A 594 2.60 -7.35 -14.17
N ILE A 595 2.10 -6.39 -13.41
CA ILE A 595 2.50 -6.15 -12.03
C ILE A 595 1.30 -6.33 -11.09
N SER A 596 1.45 -7.17 -10.07
CA SER A 596 0.43 -7.40 -9.04
C SER A 596 0.98 -7.10 -7.65
N VAL A 597 0.30 -6.23 -6.91
CA VAL A 597 0.71 -5.81 -5.57
C VAL A 597 -0.41 -6.11 -4.56
N SER A 598 -0.11 -7.00 -3.62
CA SER A 598 -0.91 -7.30 -2.43
C SER A 598 -0.18 -7.00 -1.12
N GLY A 599 1.14 -6.81 -1.19
CA GLY A 599 2.00 -6.39 -0.08
C GLY A 599 2.27 -4.88 -0.07
N LYS A 600 3.50 -4.48 0.21
CA LYS A 600 3.91 -3.06 0.24
C LYS A 600 4.93 -2.77 -0.85
N VAL A 601 4.72 -1.70 -1.62
CA VAL A 601 5.68 -1.17 -2.57
C VAL A 601 5.86 0.32 -2.32
N LYS A 602 7.07 0.82 -2.03
CA LYS A 602 7.21 2.27 -1.83
C LYS A 602 7.22 3.00 -3.18
N THR A 603 8.04 2.58 -4.13
CA THR A 603 8.06 3.16 -5.47
C THR A 603 7.92 2.05 -6.51
N LEU A 604 6.95 2.19 -7.41
CA LEU A 604 6.70 1.33 -8.55
C LEU A 604 6.84 2.18 -9.82
N GLU A 605 7.75 1.77 -10.70
CA GLU A 605 8.01 2.37 -12.01
C GLU A 605 7.89 1.24 -13.05
N ALA A 606 6.81 1.18 -13.82
CA ALA A 606 6.64 0.09 -14.78
C ALA A 606 7.52 0.32 -16.04
N GLY A 607 7.50 1.53 -16.61
CA GLY A 607 8.49 1.98 -17.59
C GLY A 607 7.88 2.16 -18.98
N GLU A 608 8.52 1.67 -20.04
CA GLU A 608 7.97 1.77 -21.40
C GLU A 608 7.23 0.48 -21.78
N GLY A 609 6.03 0.59 -22.35
CA GLY A 609 5.21 -0.54 -22.78
C GLY A 609 3.75 -0.37 -22.34
N ASP A 610 2.85 -1.19 -22.88
CA ASP A 610 1.46 -1.20 -22.44
C ASP A 610 1.32 -2.06 -21.17
N ASP A 611 1.49 -1.44 -20.00
CA ASP A 611 1.63 -2.12 -18.72
C ASP A 611 0.30 -2.42 -18.06
N LYS A 612 0.23 -3.55 -17.35
CA LYS A 612 -0.92 -3.97 -16.56
C LYS A 612 -0.58 -4.01 -15.08
N ILE A 613 -1.07 -3.03 -14.33
CA ILE A 613 -0.78 -2.87 -12.90
C ILE A 613 -2.03 -3.14 -12.08
N SER A 614 -1.95 -4.02 -11.08
CA SER A 614 -3.06 -4.34 -10.18
C SER A 614 -2.63 -4.24 -8.72
N VAL A 615 -3.16 -3.24 -8.01
CA VAL A 615 -3.02 -3.08 -6.57
C VAL A 615 -4.28 -3.58 -5.89
N THR A 616 -4.19 -4.66 -5.12
CA THR A 616 -5.37 -5.36 -4.58
C THR A 616 -5.64 -4.99 -3.12
N ALA A 617 -4.88 -5.58 -2.19
CA ALA A 617 -4.90 -5.26 -0.76
C ALA A 617 -3.59 -4.61 -0.29
N GLY A 618 -2.77 -4.16 -1.25
CA GLY A 618 -1.44 -3.62 -1.01
C GLY A 618 -1.39 -2.12 -0.77
N GLU A 619 -0.23 -1.65 -0.33
CA GLU A 619 0.10 -0.23 -0.14
C GLU A 619 1.17 0.18 -1.17
N VAL A 620 0.88 1.19 -1.99
CA VAL A 620 1.83 1.80 -2.93
C VAL A 620 2.00 3.30 -2.64
N ASP A 621 3.20 3.76 -2.29
CA ASP A 621 3.41 5.19 -2.02
C ASP A 621 3.46 6.00 -3.34
N THR A 622 4.22 5.53 -4.33
CA THR A 622 4.31 6.15 -5.65
C THR A 622 4.21 5.07 -6.72
N LEU A 623 3.24 5.20 -7.61
CA LEU A 623 3.01 4.36 -8.77
C LEU A 623 3.15 5.24 -10.02
N ASN A 624 4.11 4.92 -10.87
CA ASN A 624 4.26 5.48 -12.21
C ASN A 624 4.18 4.34 -13.21
N ALA A 625 3.17 4.33 -14.07
CA ALA A 625 3.04 3.28 -15.09
C ALA A 625 4.05 3.52 -16.21
N GLY A 626 4.06 4.70 -16.84
CA GLY A 626 5.24 5.17 -17.57
C GLY A 626 4.89 5.64 -18.96
N ALA A 627 5.31 4.97 -20.02
CA ALA A 627 4.94 5.35 -21.38
C ALA A 627 4.34 4.16 -22.11
N GLY A 628 3.16 4.32 -22.69
CA GLY A 628 2.38 3.23 -23.28
C GLY A 628 0.92 3.33 -22.87
N ALA A 629 0.03 2.52 -23.45
CA ALA A 629 -1.38 2.52 -23.09
C ALA A 629 -1.61 1.61 -21.87
N ASP A 630 -1.51 2.18 -20.68
CA ASP A 630 -1.44 1.43 -19.43
C ASP A 630 -2.82 1.10 -18.87
N THR A 631 -2.94 -0.07 -18.24
CA THR A 631 -4.13 -0.50 -17.51
C THR A 631 -3.81 -0.66 -16.02
N ILE A 632 -4.34 0.25 -15.21
CA ILE A 632 -4.11 0.30 -13.76
C ILE A 632 -5.41 -0.04 -13.04
N SER A 633 -5.37 -1.00 -12.11
CA SER A 633 -6.52 -1.39 -11.28
C SER A 633 -6.19 -1.27 -9.80
N VAL A 634 -6.99 -0.51 -9.06
CA VAL A 634 -6.86 -0.30 -7.61
C VAL A 634 -8.11 -0.85 -6.92
N ALA A 635 -7.98 -2.00 -6.25
CA ALA A 635 -9.10 -2.73 -5.66
C ALA A 635 -9.48 -2.24 -4.25
N ALA A 636 -10.58 -2.77 -3.72
CA ALA A 636 -11.03 -2.46 -2.36
C ALA A 636 -9.96 -2.80 -1.31
N GLY A 637 -9.63 -1.85 -0.44
CA GLY A 637 -8.60 -2.01 0.60
C GLY A 637 -7.19 -1.64 0.16
N ALA A 638 -6.93 -1.47 -1.15
CA ALA A 638 -5.67 -0.92 -1.63
C ALA A 638 -5.50 0.55 -1.23
N ARG A 639 -4.26 0.95 -0.99
CA ARG A 639 -3.87 2.33 -0.73
C ARG A 639 -2.79 2.75 -1.71
N VAL A 640 -3.09 3.70 -2.59
CA VAL A 640 -2.10 4.30 -3.50
C VAL A 640 -1.98 5.77 -3.19
N LYS A 641 -0.84 6.25 -2.69
CA LYS A 641 -0.74 7.67 -2.33
C LYS A 641 -0.65 8.53 -3.59
N ASP A 642 0.38 8.33 -4.40
CA ASP A 642 0.62 9.09 -5.63
C ASP A 642 0.55 8.14 -6.83
N LEU A 643 -0.46 8.29 -7.69
CA LEU A 643 -0.64 7.50 -8.91
C LEU A 643 -0.45 8.42 -10.13
N ASP A 644 0.50 8.07 -10.99
CA ASP A 644 0.70 8.65 -12.32
C ASP A 644 0.60 7.53 -13.36
N ALA A 645 -0.29 7.68 -14.34
CA ALA A 645 -0.40 6.74 -15.45
C ALA A 645 0.66 7.02 -16.53
N GLY A 646 1.21 8.24 -16.60
CA GLY A 646 2.29 8.55 -17.53
C GLY A 646 1.81 8.90 -18.94
N ASP A 647 2.63 8.68 -19.96
CA ASP A 647 2.34 9.07 -21.34
C ASP A 647 1.60 7.97 -22.10
N GLY A 648 0.32 8.15 -22.41
CA GLY A 648 -0.41 7.19 -23.23
C GLY A 648 -1.91 7.37 -23.15
N ASP A 649 -2.67 6.45 -23.75
CA ASP A 649 -4.13 6.42 -23.59
C ASP A 649 -4.48 5.43 -22.47
N ASP A 650 -4.47 5.90 -21.22
CA ASP A 650 -4.49 5.03 -20.05
C ASP A 650 -5.89 4.72 -19.52
N ILE A 651 -6.04 3.53 -18.92
CA ILE A 651 -7.25 3.09 -18.24
C ILE A 651 -6.94 2.89 -16.75
N ILE A 652 -7.51 3.73 -15.90
CA ILE A 652 -7.43 3.61 -14.44
C ILE A 652 -8.77 3.14 -13.89
N ALA A 653 -8.83 1.92 -13.36
CA ALA A 653 -10.01 1.34 -12.72
C ALA A 653 -9.88 1.37 -11.18
N ILE A 654 -10.79 2.05 -10.51
CA ILE A 654 -10.83 2.15 -9.04
C ILE A 654 -12.09 1.47 -8.52
N THR A 655 -11.91 0.53 -7.61
CA THR A 655 -13.00 -0.15 -6.91
C THR A 655 -13.39 0.60 -5.63
N ALA A 656 -14.68 0.60 -5.29
CA ALA A 656 -15.17 1.17 -4.04
C ALA A 656 -14.42 0.60 -2.81
N GLY A 657 -13.89 1.50 -1.97
CA GLY A 657 -13.06 1.14 -0.80
C GLY A 657 -11.55 1.23 -1.03
N ALA A 658 -11.09 1.52 -2.25
CA ALA A 658 -9.72 1.95 -2.50
C ALA A 658 -9.45 3.36 -1.95
N VAL A 659 -8.22 3.64 -1.54
CA VAL A 659 -7.80 4.97 -1.08
C VAL A 659 -6.71 5.51 -1.99
N ILE A 660 -6.98 6.65 -2.65
CA ILE A 660 -6.02 7.35 -3.50
C ILE A 660 -5.90 8.81 -3.08
N LYS A 661 -4.68 9.34 -2.94
CA LYS A 661 -4.48 10.75 -2.57
C LYS A 661 -4.32 11.66 -3.78
N ASN A 662 -3.46 11.30 -4.73
CA ASN A 662 -3.25 12.04 -5.98
C ASN A 662 -3.35 11.06 -7.15
N LEU A 663 -4.10 11.44 -8.17
CA LEU A 663 -4.29 10.68 -9.39
C LEU A 663 -4.03 11.60 -10.59
N ASN A 664 -2.99 11.29 -11.34
CA ASN A 664 -2.65 11.93 -12.60
C ASN A 664 -2.80 10.91 -13.73
N GLY A 665 -3.62 11.22 -14.74
CA GLY A 665 -3.69 10.42 -15.96
C GLY A 665 -2.49 10.63 -16.89
N GLY A 666 -1.69 11.69 -16.68
CA GLY A 666 -0.51 11.97 -17.50
C GLY A 666 -0.82 12.48 -18.91
N GLY A 667 -0.06 12.05 -19.91
CA GLY A 667 -0.24 12.38 -21.33
C GLY A 667 -1.46 11.68 -21.95
N GLY A 668 -1.76 11.96 -23.23
CA GLY A 668 -2.80 11.25 -23.99
C GLY A 668 -4.26 11.40 -23.51
N THR A 669 -5.09 10.39 -23.78
CA THR A 669 -6.54 10.38 -23.52
C THR A 669 -6.95 9.35 -22.47
N ASN A 670 -7.07 9.81 -21.22
CA ASN A 670 -7.15 8.92 -20.07
C ASN A 670 -8.59 8.67 -19.62
N THR A 671 -8.87 7.41 -19.27
CA THR A 671 -10.17 6.94 -18.81
C THR A 671 -10.11 6.47 -17.36
N LEU A 672 -10.92 7.09 -16.51
CA LEU A 672 -11.13 6.70 -15.12
C LEU A 672 -12.43 5.90 -14.97
N LYS A 673 -12.33 4.62 -14.60
CA LYS A 673 -13.46 3.71 -14.36
C LYS A 673 -13.71 3.54 -12.85
N LEU A 674 -14.94 3.78 -12.41
CA LEU A 674 -15.34 3.69 -11.01
C LEU A 674 -16.27 2.49 -10.79
N GLU A 675 -15.77 1.45 -10.12
CA GLU A 675 -16.38 0.11 -10.14
C GLU A 675 -16.89 -0.38 -8.78
N ASN A 676 -17.84 -1.32 -8.83
CA ASN A 676 -18.38 -2.10 -7.70
C ASN A 676 -18.94 -1.28 -6.52
N GLY A 677 -19.47 -0.09 -6.77
CA GLY A 677 -20.08 0.75 -5.73
C GLY A 677 -19.89 2.23 -6.01
N VAL A 678 -20.07 3.06 -5.00
CA VAL A 678 -19.75 4.48 -5.05
C VAL A 678 -18.29 4.66 -4.62
N VAL A 679 -17.43 5.05 -5.54
CA VAL A 679 -16.02 5.35 -5.26
C VAL A 679 -15.91 6.78 -4.72
N ASP A 680 -15.38 6.93 -3.50
CA ASP A 680 -15.18 8.25 -2.90
C ASP A 680 -13.78 8.79 -3.20
N LEU A 681 -13.71 9.72 -4.15
CA LEU A 681 -12.51 10.49 -4.51
C LEU A 681 -12.61 11.94 -4.03
N SER A 682 -13.47 12.24 -3.05
CA SER A 682 -13.69 13.60 -2.55
C SER A 682 -12.50 14.19 -1.79
N ASN A 683 -11.45 13.41 -1.55
CA ASN A 683 -10.17 13.87 -1.01
C ASN A 683 -8.99 13.54 -1.94
N THR A 684 -9.28 13.07 -3.14
CA THR A 684 -8.28 12.74 -4.16
C THR A 684 -8.15 13.91 -5.12
N LYS A 685 -6.93 14.37 -5.38
CA LYS A 685 -6.68 15.32 -6.46
C LYS A 685 -6.68 14.56 -7.78
N LEU A 686 -7.48 15.00 -8.76
CA LEU A 686 -7.50 14.39 -10.11
C LEU A 686 -6.93 15.35 -11.14
N ASP A 687 -5.96 14.91 -11.92
CA ASP A 687 -5.36 15.65 -13.03
C ASP A 687 -5.34 14.80 -14.32
N ASN A 688 -5.44 15.48 -15.47
CA ASN A 688 -5.33 14.87 -16.81
C ASN A 688 -6.25 13.66 -17.09
N ILE A 689 -7.51 13.73 -16.64
CA ILE A 689 -8.55 12.75 -16.95
C ILE A 689 -9.49 13.29 -18.02
N ASN A 690 -9.71 12.51 -19.08
CA ASN A 690 -10.53 12.87 -20.23
C ASN A 690 -11.92 12.21 -20.19
N THR A 691 -12.02 11.01 -19.62
CA THR A 691 -13.26 10.23 -19.57
C THR A 691 -13.47 9.66 -18.17
N ILE A 692 -14.70 9.73 -17.66
CA ILE A 692 -15.09 9.13 -16.37
C ILE A 692 -16.30 8.21 -16.59
N THR A 693 -16.26 7.00 -16.05
CA THR A 693 -17.40 6.06 -16.04
C THR A 693 -17.69 5.53 -14.64
N GLY A 694 -18.91 5.04 -14.43
CA GLY A 694 -19.33 4.44 -13.16
C GLY A 694 -19.80 5.43 -12.10
N ARG A 695 -19.74 5.05 -10.82
CA ARG A 695 -20.34 5.83 -9.72
C ARG A 695 -19.28 6.36 -8.76
N GLY A 696 -19.25 7.67 -8.52
CA GLY A 696 -18.31 8.19 -7.53
C GLY A 696 -18.54 9.63 -7.07
N LYS A 697 -17.73 10.03 -6.10
CA LYS A 697 -17.72 11.36 -5.49
C LYS A 697 -16.42 12.07 -5.81
N ILE A 698 -16.44 13.29 -6.34
CA ILE A 698 -15.25 14.04 -6.74
C ILE A 698 -15.36 15.49 -6.26
N GLN A 699 -14.25 16.17 -5.98
CA GLN A 699 -14.29 17.60 -5.64
C GLN A 699 -14.56 18.49 -6.86
N SER A 700 -15.25 19.60 -6.65
CA SER A 700 -15.60 20.57 -7.70
C SER A 700 -14.40 21.11 -8.48
N ASN A 701 -13.28 21.39 -7.84
CA ASN A 701 -12.05 21.91 -8.46
C ASN A 701 -11.39 20.92 -9.42
N ASP A 702 -11.65 19.63 -9.25
CA ASP A 702 -11.02 18.60 -10.08
C ASP A 702 -11.74 18.40 -11.41
N ILE A 703 -12.97 18.91 -11.55
CA ILE A 703 -13.80 18.81 -12.77
C ILE A 703 -14.02 20.19 -13.42
N THR A 704 -14.04 21.26 -12.63
CA THR A 704 -14.34 22.62 -13.11
C THR A 704 -13.39 23.08 -14.23
N ASN A 705 -13.97 23.61 -15.32
CA ASN A 705 -13.32 24.04 -16.57
C ASN A 705 -12.61 22.93 -17.37
N LYS A 706 -12.60 21.68 -16.92
CA LYS A 706 -11.94 20.58 -17.63
C LYS A 706 -12.83 19.99 -18.73
N GLN A 707 -12.21 19.52 -19.80
CA GLN A 707 -12.90 18.78 -20.87
C GLN A 707 -13.03 17.32 -20.45
N ILE A 708 -14.22 16.92 -19.98
CA ILE A 708 -14.46 15.56 -19.50
C ILE A 708 -15.66 14.97 -20.24
N THR A 709 -15.53 13.70 -20.62
CA THR A 709 -16.60 12.89 -21.21
C THR A 709 -17.15 11.95 -20.13
N LEU A 710 -18.47 11.95 -19.93
CA LEU A 710 -19.14 10.94 -19.11
C LEU A 710 -19.54 9.74 -19.98
N GLY A 711 -19.21 8.54 -19.51
CA GLY A 711 -19.40 7.29 -20.26
C GLY A 711 -18.29 7.03 -21.31
N SER A 712 -18.12 5.78 -21.70
CA SER A 712 -17.16 5.32 -22.73
C SER A 712 -17.84 4.49 -23.82
N GLU A 713 -17.09 4.04 -24.83
CA GLU A 713 -17.61 3.18 -25.91
C GLU A 713 -18.35 1.92 -25.39
N LYS A 714 -19.30 1.40 -26.20
CA LYS A 714 -20.24 0.32 -25.85
C LYS A 714 -19.57 -0.82 -25.08
N LEU A 715 -20.24 -1.35 -24.06
CA LEU A 715 -19.81 -2.55 -23.36
C LEU A 715 -19.65 -3.70 -24.37
N ASN A 716 -18.40 -4.10 -24.65
CA ASN A 716 -18.08 -5.17 -25.60
C ASN A 716 -18.51 -6.53 -25.04
N ALA A 717 -19.78 -6.88 -25.12
CA ALA A 717 -20.19 -8.29 -25.12
C ALA A 717 -20.11 -8.78 -26.57
N TRP A 718 -18.98 -9.38 -26.95
CA TRP A 718 -18.77 -10.14 -28.20
C TRP A 718 -19.73 -9.82 -29.37
N ASN A 719 -19.31 -8.91 -30.26
CA ASN A 719 -19.72 -8.89 -31.67
C ASN A 719 -21.22 -8.78 -32.01
N GLU A 720 -22.02 -8.10 -31.18
CA GLU A 720 -23.32 -7.59 -31.60
C GLU A 720 -23.43 -6.12 -31.19
N GLY A 721 -23.73 -5.23 -32.15
CA GLY A 721 -23.76 -3.77 -31.96
C GLY A 721 -24.86 -3.24 -31.03
N THR A 722 -25.23 -3.98 -29.99
CA THR A 722 -26.35 -3.74 -29.07
C THR A 722 -25.92 -3.45 -27.62
N GLY A 723 -24.63 -3.39 -27.31
CA GLY A 723 -24.15 -3.10 -25.95
C GLY A 723 -24.64 -1.77 -25.38
N GLU A 724 -25.03 -1.79 -24.10
CA GLU A 724 -25.34 -0.59 -23.29
C GLU A 724 -24.05 0.19 -22.97
N TYR A 725 -24.18 1.51 -22.84
CA TYR A 725 -23.10 2.39 -22.41
C TYR A 725 -23.05 2.45 -20.87
N ASP A 726 -21.86 2.59 -20.30
CA ASP A 726 -21.71 2.66 -18.84
C ASP A 726 -22.39 3.91 -18.26
N ILE A 727 -23.44 3.70 -17.46
CA ILE A 727 -24.12 4.78 -16.74
C ILE A 727 -23.16 5.38 -15.73
N THR A 728 -23.01 6.71 -15.80
CA THR A 728 -22.17 7.47 -14.87
C THR A 728 -23.03 8.23 -13.88
N GLU A 729 -22.77 8.05 -12.58
CA GLU A 729 -23.38 8.83 -11.50
C GLU A 729 -22.26 9.53 -10.73
N LEU A 730 -22.16 10.85 -10.91
CA LEU A 730 -21.12 11.66 -10.30
C LEU A 730 -21.72 12.57 -9.23
N GLU A 731 -21.26 12.43 -7.99
CA GLU A 731 -21.48 13.40 -6.94
C GLU A 731 -20.31 14.39 -6.92
N ILE A 732 -20.53 15.62 -7.35
CA ILE A 732 -19.55 16.70 -7.26
C ILE A 732 -19.76 17.46 -5.96
N LYS A 733 -18.77 17.41 -5.08
CA LYS A 733 -18.82 18.10 -3.79
C LYS A 733 -18.17 19.48 -3.88
N GLY A 734 -18.90 20.53 -3.51
CA GLY A 734 -18.35 21.88 -3.30
C GLY A 734 -17.43 21.96 -2.07
N LYS A 735 -16.51 22.92 -2.00
CA LYS A 735 -15.49 22.98 -0.93
C LYS A 735 -16.00 23.33 0.47
N GLY A 736 -17.30 23.58 0.67
CA GLY A 736 -17.93 23.64 2.00
C GLY A 736 -17.39 24.68 2.99
N THR A 737 -16.61 25.67 2.53
CA THR A 737 -16.17 26.83 3.35
C THR A 737 -16.67 28.11 2.70
N ALA A 738 -16.74 29.22 3.44
CA ALA A 738 -17.42 30.49 3.08
C ALA A 738 -16.87 31.24 1.83
N THR A 739 -16.26 30.54 0.89
CA THR A 739 -15.69 31.06 -0.35
C THR A 739 -16.69 30.94 -1.50
N SER A 740 -16.82 31.99 -2.30
CA SER A 740 -17.56 31.95 -3.56
C SER A 740 -16.89 30.98 -4.54
N GLU A 741 -17.57 29.88 -4.90
CA GLU A 741 -17.09 28.89 -5.86
C GLU A 741 -17.80 29.05 -7.21
N THR A 742 -17.02 29.19 -8.28
CA THR A 742 -17.58 29.10 -9.63
C THR A 742 -17.34 27.70 -10.18
N ILE A 743 -18.41 26.93 -10.31
CA ILE A 743 -18.40 25.60 -10.92
C ILE A 743 -18.81 25.75 -12.39
N ASN A 744 -17.83 25.77 -13.27
CA ASN A 744 -18.06 25.80 -14.71
C ASN A 744 -17.88 24.41 -15.30
N LEU A 745 -19.00 23.78 -15.66
CA LEU A 745 -19.08 22.45 -16.25
C LEU A 745 -19.55 22.51 -17.71
N SER A 746 -19.48 23.68 -18.36
CA SER A 746 -19.83 23.84 -19.80
C SER A 746 -18.93 23.04 -20.75
N ASN A 747 -17.86 22.44 -20.24
CA ASN A 747 -16.95 21.57 -20.99
C ASN A 747 -17.22 20.08 -20.79
N LEU A 748 -18.14 19.73 -19.88
CA LEU A 748 -18.59 18.37 -19.67
C LEU A 748 -19.47 17.93 -20.85
N LYS A 749 -19.24 16.73 -21.37
CA LYS A 749 -20.02 16.14 -22.47
C LYS A 749 -20.37 14.69 -22.15
N ILE A 750 -21.38 14.14 -22.82
CA ILE A 750 -21.73 12.72 -22.74
C ILE A 750 -21.19 11.98 -23.98
N ALA A 751 -20.77 10.72 -23.80
CA ALA A 751 -20.42 9.85 -24.90
C ALA A 751 -21.63 9.59 -25.83
N ALA A 752 -21.43 9.71 -27.14
CA ALA A 752 -22.50 9.60 -28.13
C ALA A 752 -23.26 8.26 -28.01
N GLY A 753 -24.59 8.33 -27.88
CA GLY A 753 -25.46 7.16 -27.75
C GLY A 753 -25.76 6.73 -26.31
N SER A 754 -25.20 7.41 -25.30
CA SER A 754 -25.44 7.13 -23.87
C SER A 754 -26.60 7.96 -23.30
N ALA A 755 -27.35 7.40 -22.34
CA ALA A 755 -28.44 8.06 -21.64
C ALA A 755 -28.53 7.59 -20.17
N GLY A 756 -29.20 8.37 -19.32
CA GLY A 756 -29.45 8.00 -17.92
C GLY A 756 -28.30 8.34 -16.95
N HIS A 757 -27.34 9.18 -17.37
CA HIS A 757 -26.30 9.66 -16.46
C HIS A 757 -26.89 10.58 -15.39
N LYS A 758 -26.22 10.68 -14.24
CA LYS A 758 -26.62 11.55 -13.14
C LYS A 758 -25.46 12.41 -12.69
N LEU A 759 -25.73 13.70 -12.51
CA LEU A 759 -24.80 14.67 -11.95
C LEU A 759 -25.44 15.30 -10.72
N ASN A 760 -24.93 14.99 -9.55
CA ASN A 760 -25.41 15.55 -8.28
C ASN A 760 -24.35 16.51 -7.77
N ILE A 761 -24.64 17.80 -7.71
CA ILE A 761 -23.72 18.81 -7.17
C ILE A 761 -24.16 19.11 -5.75
N THR A 762 -23.38 18.72 -4.75
CA THR A 762 -23.76 18.81 -3.34
C THR A 762 -22.85 19.74 -2.56
N ASN A 763 -23.32 20.24 -1.41
CA ASN A 763 -22.59 21.20 -0.58
C ASN A 763 -22.25 22.49 -1.34
N PHE A 764 -23.15 22.95 -2.21
CA PHE A 764 -22.95 24.15 -3.02
C PHE A 764 -23.37 25.41 -2.24
N LYS A 765 -22.45 25.93 -1.43
CA LYS A 765 -22.75 26.98 -0.45
C LYS A 765 -22.90 28.39 -1.02
N SER A 766 -21.91 28.90 -1.74
CA SER A 766 -21.98 30.25 -2.32
C SER A 766 -21.24 30.23 -3.64
N GLY A 767 -21.91 30.55 -4.75
CA GLY A 767 -21.28 30.32 -6.04
C GLY A 767 -22.15 30.45 -7.27
N SER A 768 -21.52 30.21 -8.42
CA SER A 768 -22.21 30.10 -9.70
C SER A 768 -21.95 28.76 -10.38
N LEU A 769 -23.02 28.14 -10.89
CA LEU A 769 -22.98 26.97 -11.75
C LEU A 769 -23.29 27.38 -13.20
N THR A 770 -22.45 26.93 -14.13
CA THR A 770 -22.68 27.05 -15.57
C THR A 770 -22.58 25.67 -16.22
N LEU A 771 -23.59 25.28 -16.98
CA LEU A 771 -23.64 24.04 -17.75
C LEU A 771 -23.99 24.31 -19.22
N ASP A 772 -23.61 23.37 -20.09
CA ASP A 772 -24.01 23.35 -21.49
C ASP A 772 -24.84 22.09 -21.75
N ASP A 773 -26.16 22.25 -21.77
CA ASP A 773 -27.13 21.16 -21.94
C ASP A 773 -27.04 20.50 -23.32
N THR A 774 -26.51 21.21 -24.33
CA THR A 774 -26.29 20.66 -25.67
C THR A 774 -25.23 19.56 -25.65
N LYS A 775 -24.16 19.76 -24.88
CA LYS A 775 -23.09 18.76 -24.69
C LYS A 775 -23.50 17.62 -23.77
N LEU A 776 -24.43 17.90 -22.85
CA LEU A 776 -25.07 16.89 -22.02
C LEU A 776 -26.24 16.19 -22.74
N GLY A 777 -26.44 16.38 -24.05
CA GLY A 777 -27.49 15.69 -24.80
C GLY A 777 -28.92 15.98 -24.34
N ASN A 778 -29.12 17.01 -23.51
CA ASN A 778 -30.40 17.36 -22.91
C ASN A 778 -31.14 18.46 -23.68
N ALA A 779 -30.58 18.95 -24.79
CA ALA A 779 -31.14 20.06 -25.57
C ALA A 779 -32.43 19.74 -26.39
N SER A 780 -33.17 18.67 -26.02
CA SER A 780 -34.45 18.34 -26.67
C SER A 780 -35.50 19.44 -26.49
N GLN A 781 -36.30 19.66 -27.55
CA GLN A 781 -37.52 20.50 -27.56
C GLN A 781 -38.72 19.78 -26.93
N ASP A 782 -38.65 18.46 -26.81
CA ASP A 782 -39.66 17.62 -26.19
C ASP A 782 -39.21 17.32 -24.74
N GLU A 783 -39.89 17.93 -23.76
CA GLU A 783 -39.64 17.71 -22.33
C GLU A 783 -40.00 16.28 -21.87
N SER A 784 -40.66 15.49 -22.70
CA SER A 784 -40.90 14.06 -22.47
C SER A 784 -39.79 13.14 -23.02
N ALA A 785 -38.81 13.70 -23.73
CA ALA A 785 -37.63 12.97 -24.18
C ALA A 785 -36.73 12.64 -22.98
N VAL A 786 -36.29 11.39 -22.89
CA VAL A 786 -35.39 10.90 -21.83
C VAL A 786 -34.14 11.79 -21.78
N ASP A 787 -33.95 12.54 -20.68
CA ASP A 787 -32.74 13.31 -20.44
C ASP A 787 -31.52 12.39 -20.46
N ALA A 788 -30.55 12.70 -21.32
CA ALA A 788 -29.30 11.94 -21.36
C ALA A 788 -28.51 12.10 -20.06
N THR A 789 -28.66 13.23 -19.34
CA THR A 789 -28.18 13.43 -17.96
C THR A 789 -29.23 14.10 -17.07
N THR A 790 -29.50 13.52 -15.90
CA THR A 790 -30.22 14.23 -14.83
C THR A 790 -29.22 15.04 -14.00
N VAL A 791 -29.42 16.36 -13.87
CA VAL A 791 -28.61 17.21 -12.98
C VAL A 791 -29.42 17.61 -11.76
N THR A 792 -28.87 17.42 -10.56
CA THR A 792 -29.42 17.94 -9.31
C THR A 792 -28.38 18.81 -8.60
N VAL A 793 -28.82 19.87 -7.94
CA VAL A 793 -27.97 20.79 -7.17
C VAL A 793 -28.53 20.89 -5.76
N THR A 794 -27.69 20.62 -4.76
CA THR A 794 -28.05 20.73 -3.36
C THR A 794 -27.08 21.63 -2.59
N GLY A 795 -27.64 22.54 -1.81
CA GLY A 795 -26.95 23.42 -0.87
C GLY A 795 -26.56 22.70 0.43
N THR A 796 -26.47 23.47 1.49
CA THR A 796 -26.16 23.08 2.87
C THR A 796 -27.29 23.54 3.80
N ASP A 797 -27.31 23.07 5.05
CA ASP A 797 -28.29 23.56 6.04
C ASP A 797 -27.96 24.98 6.58
N SER A 798 -27.18 25.76 5.85
CA SER A 798 -26.78 27.12 6.23
C SER A 798 -27.08 28.08 5.09
N ASN A 799 -27.18 29.37 5.39
CA ASN A 799 -27.41 30.40 4.37
C ASN A 799 -26.50 30.22 3.15
N ASP A 800 -27.14 29.85 2.04
CA ASP A 800 -26.50 29.57 0.78
C ASP A 800 -26.76 30.69 -0.24
N THR A 801 -25.97 30.72 -1.30
CA THR A 801 -26.22 31.58 -2.47
C THR A 801 -25.91 30.80 -3.73
N ILE A 802 -26.95 30.30 -4.40
CA ILE A 802 -26.87 29.45 -5.59
C ILE A 802 -27.23 30.28 -6.83
N THR A 803 -26.25 30.54 -7.69
CA THR A 803 -26.50 31.19 -8.99
C THR A 803 -26.41 30.18 -10.14
N ILE A 804 -27.53 29.86 -10.79
CA ILE A 804 -27.55 29.05 -12.01
C ILE A 804 -27.59 29.96 -13.23
N THR A 805 -26.51 29.96 -14.00
CA THR A 805 -26.36 30.86 -15.16
C THR A 805 -26.90 30.27 -16.45
N LYS A 806 -26.71 28.96 -16.65
CA LYS A 806 -27.12 28.22 -17.85
C LYS A 806 -27.32 26.73 -17.57
N GLY A 807 -28.10 26.09 -18.43
CA GLY A 807 -28.27 24.63 -18.50
C GLY A 807 -29.61 24.14 -17.98
N LYS A 808 -29.91 22.85 -18.23
CA LYS A 808 -31.10 22.16 -17.74
C LYS A 808 -30.79 21.42 -16.43
N ILE A 809 -31.50 21.76 -15.37
CA ILE A 809 -31.40 21.18 -14.03
C ILE A 809 -32.74 20.56 -13.67
N LYS A 810 -32.73 19.35 -13.12
CA LYS A 810 -33.94 18.72 -12.64
C LYS A 810 -34.39 19.34 -11.31
N ASP A 811 -33.53 19.29 -10.31
CA ASP A 811 -33.87 19.73 -8.96
C ASP A 811 -32.76 20.64 -8.42
N VAL A 812 -33.13 21.81 -7.90
CA VAL A 812 -32.28 22.70 -7.09
C VAL A 812 -32.90 22.73 -5.70
N SER A 813 -32.11 22.44 -4.67
CA SER A 813 -32.53 22.53 -3.27
C SER A 813 -31.46 23.25 -2.46
N THR A 814 -31.79 24.29 -1.68
CA THR A 814 -30.79 24.95 -0.83
C THR A 814 -30.75 24.31 0.56
N GLY A 815 -31.89 24.08 1.20
CA GLY A 815 -32.00 23.25 2.39
C GLY A 815 -32.61 24.01 3.56
N LYS A 816 -31.79 24.47 4.49
CA LYS A 816 -32.22 25.32 5.60
C LYS A 816 -31.33 26.54 5.64
N GLY A 817 -31.82 27.64 6.20
CA GLY A 817 -31.09 28.90 6.30
C GLY A 817 -31.73 29.95 5.41
N ALA A 818 -31.33 31.21 5.59
CA ALA A 818 -31.80 32.29 4.72
C ALA A 818 -30.98 32.28 3.42
N ASP A 819 -31.55 31.67 2.39
CA ASP A 819 -30.86 31.28 1.17
C ASP A 819 -31.13 32.26 0.01
N GLY A 820 -30.13 32.45 -0.84
CA GLY A 820 -30.24 33.25 -2.06
C GLY A 820 -30.20 32.36 -3.29
N VAL A 821 -31.20 32.43 -4.17
CA VAL A 821 -31.17 31.69 -5.44
C VAL A 821 -31.32 32.64 -6.61
N ILE A 822 -30.42 32.55 -7.59
CA ILE A 822 -30.48 33.34 -8.82
C ILE A 822 -30.52 32.39 -10.02
N ILE A 823 -31.64 32.39 -10.76
CA ILE A 823 -31.79 31.62 -12.01
C ILE A 823 -31.75 32.60 -13.19
N SER A 824 -30.68 32.53 -13.99
CA SER A 824 -30.47 33.45 -15.12
C SER A 824 -31.25 33.03 -16.38
N SER A 825 -31.43 33.94 -17.34
CA SER A 825 -32.22 33.75 -18.57
C SER A 825 -31.80 32.60 -19.51
N GLY A 826 -30.68 31.93 -19.24
CA GLY A 826 -30.21 30.75 -19.99
C GLY A 826 -30.36 29.42 -19.24
N ALA A 827 -30.91 29.44 -18.04
CA ALA A 827 -31.11 28.26 -17.19
C ALA A 827 -32.57 27.78 -17.24
N ASN A 828 -32.76 26.47 -17.16
CA ASN A 828 -34.05 25.81 -17.04
C ASN A 828 -33.98 24.85 -15.84
N VAL A 829 -34.78 25.09 -14.81
CA VAL A 829 -34.82 24.30 -13.58
C VAL A 829 -36.20 23.67 -13.43
N ALA A 830 -36.34 22.34 -13.36
CA ALA A 830 -37.68 21.75 -13.26
C ALA A 830 -38.31 21.99 -11.87
N THR A 831 -37.54 21.81 -10.80
CA THR A 831 -37.97 22.13 -9.43
C THR A 831 -36.89 22.94 -8.69
N LEU A 832 -37.33 23.99 -8.02
CA LEU A 832 -36.53 24.78 -7.09
C LEU A 832 -37.20 24.72 -5.73
N SER A 833 -36.47 24.27 -4.71
CA SER A 833 -36.91 24.27 -3.31
C SER A 833 -35.91 25.00 -2.43
N THR A 834 -36.34 25.93 -1.57
CA THR A 834 -35.41 26.64 -0.68
C THR A 834 -35.48 26.20 0.78
N GLY A 835 -36.67 25.80 1.26
CA GLY A 835 -36.83 25.05 2.49
C GLY A 835 -37.18 25.93 3.69
N GLU A 836 -36.47 25.81 4.81
CA GLU A 836 -36.74 26.66 5.99
C GLU A 836 -35.82 27.89 6.01
N GLY A 837 -36.34 29.11 6.07
CA GLY A 837 -35.55 30.33 6.14
C GLY A 837 -36.21 31.51 5.45
N ALA A 838 -35.70 32.72 5.64
CA ALA A 838 -36.18 33.88 4.87
C ALA A 838 -35.36 34.01 3.60
N ASP A 839 -35.88 33.44 2.51
CA ASP A 839 -35.14 33.20 1.28
C ASP A 839 -35.32 34.33 0.27
N ASN A 840 -34.33 34.51 -0.60
CA ASN A 840 -34.35 35.53 -1.65
C ASN A 840 -34.13 34.88 -3.02
N ILE A 841 -35.21 34.75 -3.78
CA ILE A 841 -35.28 34.00 -5.03
C ILE A 841 -35.45 34.97 -6.21
N ASP A 842 -34.43 35.08 -7.05
CA ASP A 842 -34.36 35.96 -8.22
C ASP A 842 -34.38 35.13 -9.52
N ILE A 843 -35.48 35.19 -10.28
CA ILE A 843 -35.65 34.38 -11.50
C ILE A 843 -35.70 35.26 -12.74
N SER A 844 -34.89 34.95 -13.74
CA SER A 844 -34.96 35.52 -15.10
C SER A 844 -34.93 34.43 -16.20
N GLY A 845 -34.78 33.16 -15.81
CA GLY A 845 -34.84 31.98 -16.68
C GLY A 845 -36.15 31.18 -16.52
N THR A 846 -36.11 29.90 -16.87
CA THR A 846 -37.27 29.00 -16.77
C THR A 846 -37.19 28.20 -15.47
N VAL A 847 -38.28 28.15 -14.70
CA VAL A 847 -38.44 27.24 -13.56
C VAL A 847 -39.78 26.50 -13.68
N GLY A 848 -39.83 25.19 -13.47
CA GLY A 848 -41.11 24.48 -13.44
C GLY A 848 -41.89 24.86 -12.18
N THR A 849 -41.46 24.35 -11.03
CA THR A 849 -42.05 24.66 -9.73
C THR A 849 -41.04 25.35 -8.82
N ILE A 850 -41.46 26.42 -8.16
CA ILE A 850 -40.77 27.02 -7.02
C ILE A 850 -41.54 26.62 -5.76
N ASP A 851 -40.83 26.11 -4.76
CA ASP A 851 -41.30 25.76 -3.44
C ASP A 851 -40.40 26.48 -2.43
N ALA A 852 -40.81 27.66 -1.95
CA ALA A 852 -39.95 28.48 -1.10
C ALA A 852 -39.88 27.92 0.32
N GLY A 853 -41.00 27.44 0.86
CA GLY A 853 -41.04 26.61 2.06
C GLY A 853 -41.50 27.41 3.29
N ASP A 854 -40.83 27.24 4.42
CA ASP A 854 -41.22 27.92 5.67
C ASP A 854 -40.32 29.15 5.90
N GLY A 855 -40.87 30.35 5.89
CA GLY A 855 -40.20 31.59 6.23
C GLY A 855 -40.83 32.80 5.57
N GLY A 856 -40.18 33.96 5.66
CA GLY A 856 -40.66 35.17 4.97
C GLY A 856 -39.87 35.37 3.69
N ASP A 857 -40.36 34.81 2.60
CA ASP A 857 -39.61 34.64 1.37
C ASP A 857 -39.83 35.79 0.39
N ASN A 858 -38.76 36.22 -0.28
CA ASN A 858 -38.79 37.25 -1.30
C ASN A 858 -38.53 36.64 -2.67
N ILE A 859 -39.58 36.52 -3.49
CA ILE A 859 -39.53 35.91 -4.82
C ILE A 859 -39.71 36.99 -5.89
N VAL A 860 -38.68 37.25 -6.68
CA VAL A 860 -38.70 38.24 -7.75
C VAL A 860 -38.56 37.55 -9.11
N LEU A 861 -39.64 37.59 -9.89
CA LEU A 861 -39.66 37.17 -11.28
C LEU A 861 -39.33 38.37 -12.17
N LYS A 862 -38.12 38.39 -12.71
CA LYS A 862 -37.59 39.44 -13.59
C LYS A 862 -37.96 39.19 -15.03
N SER A 863 -37.82 40.22 -15.87
CA SER A 863 -38.17 40.14 -17.29
C SER A 863 -37.56 38.93 -18.01
N GLY A 864 -38.40 38.15 -18.70
CA GLY A 864 -38.01 36.91 -19.39
C GLY A 864 -38.17 35.62 -18.57
N ALA A 865 -38.52 35.72 -17.27
CA ALA A 865 -38.79 34.55 -16.45
C ALA A 865 -40.01 33.76 -16.95
N ASN A 866 -39.93 32.43 -16.88
CA ASN A 866 -41.02 31.52 -17.17
C ASN A 866 -41.16 30.50 -16.05
N VAL A 867 -42.18 30.67 -15.20
CA VAL A 867 -42.43 29.80 -14.04
C VAL A 867 -43.76 29.06 -14.22
N ALA A 868 -43.84 27.74 -14.01
CA ALA A 868 -45.15 27.10 -14.04
C ALA A 868 -45.91 27.38 -12.74
N THR A 869 -45.36 26.96 -11.60
CA THR A 869 -46.02 27.06 -10.29
C THR A 869 -45.08 27.71 -9.27
N ILE A 870 -45.65 28.56 -8.43
CA ILE A 870 -45.00 29.07 -7.21
C ILE A 870 -45.84 28.62 -6.02
N ASP A 871 -45.18 28.02 -5.05
CA ASP A 871 -45.66 27.75 -3.72
C ASP A 871 -44.72 28.50 -2.77
N ALA A 872 -45.24 29.54 -2.10
CA ALA A 872 -44.42 30.35 -1.19
C ALA A 872 -44.29 29.64 0.18
N GLY A 873 -45.41 29.11 0.70
CA GLY A 873 -45.40 28.17 1.80
C GLY A 873 -45.92 28.81 3.09
N ALA A 874 -45.14 28.86 4.16
CA ALA A 874 -45.60 29.40 5.44
C ALA A 874 -44.74 30.57 5.92
N GLY A 875 -45.36 31.70 6.21
CA GLY A 875 -44.73 32.92 6.69
C GLY A 875 -45.28 34.12 5.92
N ASN A 876 -44.62 35.27 6.00
CA ASN A 876 -45.12 36.47 5.32
C ASN A 876 -44.28 36.69 4.06
N ASP A 877 -44.79 36.22 2.94
CA ASP A 877 -44.07 36.15 1.68
C ASP A 877 -44.29 37.37 0.81
N ASN A 878 -43.28 37.73 0.02
CA ASN A 878 -43.33 38.81 -0.94
C ASN A 878 -42.97 38.30 -2.34
N ILE A 879 -43.95 38.32 -3.25
CA ILE A 879 -43.75 37.93 -4.65
C ILE A 879 -43.86 39.17 -5.55
N GLU A 880 -42.82 39.45 -6.32
CA GLU A 880 -42.80 40.53 -7.31
C GLU A 880 -42.70 39.94 -8.73
N VAL A 881 -43.65 40.30 -9.60
CA VAL A 881 -43.69 39.86 -10.99
C VAL A 881 -43.51 41.06 -11.92
N GLU A 882 -42.35 41.12 -12.58
CA GLU A 882 -42.00 42.17 -13.54
C GLU A 882 -42.67 42.01 -14.92
N SER A 883 -42.40 42.95 -15.83
CA SER A 883 -42.85 42.93 -17.22
C SER A 883 -42.28 41.75 -18.02
N ASN A 884 -43.08 41.17 -18.92
CA ASN A 884 -42.72 40.06 -19.81
C ASN A 884 -42.33 38.76 -19.07
N VAL A 885 -43.01 38.48 -17.96
CA VAL A 885 -42.93 37.20 -17.23
C VAL A 885 -44.13 36.32 -17.56
N THR A 886 -43.94 35.00 -17.59
CA THR A 886 -45.02 34.01 -17.61
C THR A 886 -45.05 33.23 -16.29
N VAL A 887 -46.22 33.19 -15.64
CA VAL A 887 -46.49 32.37 -14.44
C VAL A 887 -47.89 31.79 -14.52
N THR A 888 -48.08 30.49 -14.20
CA THR A 888 -49.40 29.83 -14.33
C THR A 888 -50.17 29.71 -13.02
N THR A 889 -49.49 29.42 -11.91
CA THR A 889 -50.11 29.30 -10.59
C THR A 889 -49.21 29.92 -9.53
N ILE A 890 -49.81 30.66 -8.60
CA ILE A 890 -49.17 31.21 -7.41
C ILE A 890 -50.02 30.81 -6.20
N ASN A 891 -49.44 30.09 -5.27
CA ASN A 891 -50.00 29.80 -3.96
C ASN A 891 -49.11 30.50 -2.92
N LEU A 892 -49.69 31.31 -2.05
CA LEU A 892 -48.93 31.99 -1.01
C LEU A 892 -48.86 31.13 0.25
N GLY A 893 -49.95 30.46 0.61
CA GLY A 893 -49.95 29.48 1.67
C GLY A 893 -50.45 30.09 2.97
N ALA A 894 -49.65 30.09 4.04
CA ALA A 894 -50.09 30.55 5.36
C ALA A 894 -49.28 31.76 5.86
N GLY A 895 -49.94 32.88 6.13
CA GLY A 895 -49.35 34.10 6.68
C GLY A 895 -49.96 35.36 6.06
N ASP A 896 -49.40 36.53 6.35
CA ASP A 896 -49.89 37.79 5.75
C ASP A 896 -49.03 38.13 4.52
N ASP A 897 -49.43 37.64 3.35
CA ASP A 897 -48.60 37.63 2.15
C ASP A 897 -48.81 38.86 1.25
N THR A 898 -47.83 39.16 0.41
CA THR A 898 -47.89 40.25 -0.57
C THR A 898 -47.46 39.79 -1.96
N ILE A 899 -48.31 40.00 -2.97
CA ILE A 899 -47.97 39.84 -4.39
C ILE A 899 -47.99 41.21 -5.05
N THR A 900 -46.98 41.57 -5.84
CA THR A 900 -46.97 42.75 -6.71
C THR A 900 -46.86 42.33 -8.17
N LEU A 901 -47.89 42.65 -8.97
CA LEU A 901 -47.90 42.43 -10.42
C LEU A 901 -47.66 43.74 -11.17
N LYS A 902 -46.56 43.84 -11.93
CA LYS A 902 -46.22 45.00 -12.76
C LYS A 902 -46.74 44.89 -14.19
N SER A 903 -46.76 46.02 -14.91
CA SER A 903 -47.27 46.09 -16.29
C SER A 903 -46.52 45.17 -17.25
N GLY A 904 -47.26 44.44 -18.10
CA GLY A 904 -46.69 43.65 -19.19
C GLY A 904 -46.32 42.21 -18.84
N ALA A 905 -46.60 41.73 -17.63
CA ALA A 905 -46.55 40.31 -17.34
C ALA A 905 -47.61 39.57 -18.20
N ASN A 906 -47.19 38.59 -19.01
CA ASN A 906 -48.02 37.96 -20.03
C ASN A 906 -48.72 36.73 -19.44
N ILE A 907 -49.74 36.96 -18.62
CA ILE A 907 -50.14 36.00 -17.59
C ILE A 907 -51.54 35.40 -17.79
N PRO A 908 -51.74 34.09 -18.00
CA PRO A 908 -52.84 33.37 -17.38
C PRO A 908 -52.39 32.77 -16.03
N VAL A 909 -52.72 33.43 -14.92
CA VAL A 909 -52.35 32.98 -13.56
C VAL A 909 -53.58 32.66 -12.72
N THR A 910 -53.49 31.57 -11.99
CA THR A 910 -54.33 31.29 -10.84
C THR A 910 -53.59 31.70 -9.57
N ILE A 911 -54.17 32.62 -8.80
CA ILE A 911 -53.61 33.11 -7.54
C ILE A 911 -54.45 32.57 -6.39
N ASN A 912 -53.80 32.00 -5.39
CA ASN A 912 -54.41 31.61 -4.13
C ASN A 912 -53.59 32.23 -3.00
N GLY A 913 -54.18 33.13 -2.21
CA GLY A 913 -53.52 33.68 -1.03
C GLY A 913 -53.37 32.59 0.02
N GLY A 914 -54.48 32.11 0.56
CA GLY A 914 -54.48 30.95 1.45
C GLY A 914 -55.00 31.34 2.82
N ASP A 915 -54.25 31.02 3.87
CA ASP A 915 -54.62 31.31 5.25
C ASP A 915 -53.90 32.57 5.74
N GLY A 916 -54.61 33.67 5.96
CA GLY A 916 -54.06 34.89 6.57
C GLY A 916 -54.70 36.14 5.99
N LYS A 917 -53.98 37.27 6.01
CA LYS A 917 -54.45 38.51 5.40
C LYS A 917 -53.56 38.89 4.22
N ASP A 918 -53.98 38.45 3.04
CA ASP A 918 -53.16 38.52 1.84
C ASP A 918 -53.44 39.76 0.99
N THR A 919 -52.37 40.33 0.43
CA THR A 919 -52.39 41.56 -0.35
C THR A 919 -51.91 41.33 -1.78
N LEU A 920 -52.82 41.46 -2.75
CA LEU A 920 -52.46 41.55 -4.17
C LEU A 920 -52.35 43.01 -4.59
N THR A 921 -51.16 43.47 -4.96
CA THR A 921 -50.89 44.79 -5.51
C THR A 921 -50.80 44.72 -7.04
N LEU A 922 -51.63 45.51 -7.71
CA LEU A 922 -51.54 45.76 -9.15
C LEU A 922 -50.83 47.09 -9.38
N ASP A 923 -49.57 47.04 -9.81
CA ASP A 923 -48.75 48.22 -10.02
C ASP A 923 -48.93 48.77 -11.44
N ALA A 924 -49.67 49.88 -11.54
CA ALA A 924 -50.00 50.63 -12.75
C ALA A 924 -49.02 51.76 -13.09
N SER A 925 -47.83 51.80 -12.46
CA SER A 925 -46.86 52.89 -12.59
C SER A 925 -46.31 53.12 -14.01
N ALA A 926 -46.33 52.10 -14.89
CA ALA A 926 -45.72 52.18 -16.22
C ALA A 926 -46.70 52.52 -17.38
N SER A 927 -47.96 52.07 -17.35
CA SER A 927 -49.01 52.35 -18.36
C SER A 927 -50.40 51.84 -17.92
N ALA A 928 -51.48 52.04 -18.69
CA ALA A 928 -52.77 51.35 -18.46
C ALA A 928 -52.59 49.84 -18.67
N ILE A 929 -52.98 49.01 -17.69
CA ILE A 929 -52.61 47.58 -17.65
C ILE A 929 -53.85 46.70 -17.68
N ASP A 930 -53.82 45.75 -18.61
CA ASP A 930 -54.83 44.72 -18.77
C ASP A 930 -54.40 43.41 -18.08
N PHE A 931 -54.93 43.17 -16.87
CA PHE A 931 -54.81 41.93 -16.11
C PHE A 931 -56.02 41.00 -16.32
N THR A 932 -56.82 41.18 -17.38
CA THR A 932 -57.97 40.29 -17.69
C THR A 932 -57.58 38.83 -17.91
N LYS A 933 -56.29 38.59 -18.17
CA LYS A 933 -55.77 37.25 -18.32
C LYS A 933 -55.61 36.49 -16.99
N ILE A 934 -55.69 37.14 -15.82
CA ILE A 934 -55.75 36.41 -14.53
C ILE A 934 -56.95 35.45 -14.57
N THR A 935 -56.72 34.15 -14.43
CA THR A 935 -57.77 33.15 -14.66
C THR A 935 -58.61 32.90 -13.41
N LYS A 936 -57.99 33.01 -12.22
CA LYS A 936 -58.64 32.77 -10.93
C LYS A 936 -57.87 33.45 -9.79
N ILE A 937 -58.59 33.97 -8.80
CA ILE A 937 -58.11 34.53 -7.55
C ILE A 937 -58.95 33.92 -6.43
N SER A 938 -58.30 33.38 -5.40
CA SER A 938 -58.92 32.92 -4.16
C SER A 938 -58.08 33.32 -2.95
N GLY A 939 -58.71 33.44 -1.78
CA GLY A 939 -58.00 33.72 -0.53
C GLY A 939 -57.22 35.02 -0.50
N ILE A 940 -57.62 36.06 -1.24
CA ILE A 940 -57.01 37.39 -1.18
C ILE A 940 -57.97 38.36 -0.48
N GLU A 941 -57.54 38.98 0.62
CA GLU A 941 -58.34 39.91 1.43
C GLU A 941 -58.18 41.35 0.99
N VAL A 942 -57.00 41.73 0.50
CA VAL A 942 -56.66 43.11 0.11
C VAL A 942 -56.19 43.14 -1.34
N LEU A 943 -56.87 43.91 -2.19
CA LEU A 943 -56.40 44.25 -3.52
C LEU A 943 -55.92 45.70 -3.52
N GLN A 944 -54.64 45.94 -3.70
CA GLN A 944 -54.08 47.28 -3.79
C GLN A 944 -53.86 47.69 -5.25
N LEU A 945 -54.11 48.97 -5.55
CA LEU A 945 -53.62 49.59 -6.78
C LEU A 945 -52.56 50.62 -6.44
N SER A 946 -51.37 50.47 -7.01
CA SER A 946 -50.25 51.39 -6.85
C SER A 946 -49.86 52.00 -8.20
N GLY A 947 -49.22 53.18 -8.20
CA GLY A 947 -48.62 53.78 -9.41
C GLY A 947 -49.56 54.51 -10.39
N ALA A 948 -50.89 54.43 -10.24
CA ALA A 948 -51.85 55.08 -11.13
C ALA A 948 -51.90 56.61 -10.93
N THR A 949 -51.08 57.36 -11.67
CA THR A 949 -50.97 58.84 -11.53
C THR A 949 -51.94 59.64 -12.40
N THR A 950 -52.71 59.01 -13.29
CA THR A 950 -53.71 59.68 -14.15
C THR A 950 -55.03 58.92 -14.21
N ALA A 951 -56.17 59.60 -14.40
CA ALA A 951 -57.50 58.97 -14.48
C ALA A 951 -57.69 57.95 -15.63
N SER A 952 -56.71 57.81 -16.54
CA SER A 952 -56.66 56.84 -17.62
C SER A 952 -55.79 55.60 -17.35
N SER A 953 -54.99 55.59 -16.28
CA SER A 953 -54.05 54.51 -15.95
C SER A 953 -54.64 53.53 -14.93
N GLY A 954 -55.79 52.92 -15.28
CA GLY A 954 -56.47 51.93 -14.44
C GLY A 954 -55.98 50.50 -14.68
N ALA A 955 -56.12 49.65 -13.66
CA ALA A 955 -55.96 48.20 -13.83
C ALA A 955 -57.28 47.60 -14.33
N LYS A 956 -57.22 46.66 -15.28
CA LYS A 956 -58.39 45.89 -15.73
C LYS A 956 -58.23 44.42 -15.29
N ILE A 957 -59.24 43.82 -14.67
CA ILE A 957 -59.25 42.42 -14.20
C ILE A 957 -60.49 41.69 -14.72
N SER A 958 -60.47 40.37 -14.87
CA SER A 958 -61.65 39.61 -15.29
C SER A 958 -62.56 39.28 -14.09
N TYR A 959 -63.87 39.27 -14.31
CA TYR A 959 -64.85 38.82 -13.31
C TYR A 959 -64.69 37.35 -12.97
N ASP A 960 -64.37 36.52 -13.98
CA ASP A 960 -64.14 35.09 -13.77
C ASP A 960 -63.01 34.84 -12.78
N SER A 961 -62.07 35.79 -12.65
CA SER A 961 -60.99 35.73 -11.68
C SER A 961 -61.48 35.85 -10.24
N ILE A 962 -62.58 36.57 -9.94
CA ILE A 962 -62.96 36.95 -8.56
C ILE A 962 -64.30 36.36 -8.07
N LYS A 963 -65.01 35.61 -8.92
CA LYS A 963 -66.40 35.17 -8.67
C LYS A 963 -66.59 34.05 -7.64
N ASP A 964 -65.55 33.27 -7.34
CA ASP A 964 -65.64 31.98 -6.61
C ASP A 964 -65.32 32.04 -5.09
N ASN A 965 -65.68 33.14 -4.40
CA ASN A 965 -65.51 33.42 -2.94
C ASN A 965 -64.34 34.34 -2.56
N LEU A 966 -64.45 35.64 -2.83
CA LEU A 966 -63.46 36.64 -2.43
C LEU A 966 -64.03 37.66 -1.43
N ASN A 967 -63.47 37.77 -0.22
CA ASN A 967 -63.71 38.88 0.72
C ASN A 967 -62.74 40.02 0.37
N LEU A 968 -62.92 40.63 -0.80
CA LEU A 968 -61.95 41.56 -1.35
C LEU A 968 -62.16 42.98 -0.83
N THR A 969 -61.13 43.56 -0.23
CA THR A 969 -61.07 44.98 0.15
C THR A 969 -60.10 45.71 -0.76
N ILE A 970 -60.54 46.76 -1.47
CA ILE A 970 -59.62 47.55 -2.31
C ILE A 970 -59.02 48.71 -1.52
N ASP A 971 -57.70 48.90 -1.61
CA ASP A 971 -57.00 50.04 -1.05
C ASP A 971 -56.08 50.72 -2.09
N THR A 972 -55.89 52.04 -1.97
CA THR A 972 -54.96 52.81 -2.82
C THR A 972 -53.91 53.47 -1.95
N THR A 973 -52.64 53.35 -2.32
CA THR A 973 -51.53 53.69 -1.42
C THR A 973 -51.22 55.19 -1.31
N SER A 974 -51.87 56.08 -2.07
CA SER A 974 -51.52 57.51 -2.06
C SER A 974 -52.53 58.46 -2.70
N GLY A 975 -53.78 58.53 -2.23
CA GLY A 975 -54.75 59.60 -2.61
C GLY A 975 -54.94 59.83 -4.12
N GLY A 976 -54.57 58.85 -4.94
CA GLY A 976 -54.52 58.92 -6.40
C GLY A 976 -55.83 58.43 -7.00
N SER A 977 -56.29 59.09 -8.05
CA SER A 977 -57.55 58.79 -8.74
C SER A 977 -57.48 57.54 -9.64
N GLY A 978 -56.80 56.47 -9.20
CA GLY A 978 -56.71 55.22 -9.95
C GLY A 978 -58.08 54.55 -10.09
N THR A 979 -58.35 53.94 -11.25
CA THR A 979 -59.60 53.23 -11.51
C THR A 979 -59.37 51.73 -11.65
N LEU A 980 -60.11 50.87 -10.93
CA LEU A 980 -60.16 49.43 -11.22
C LEU A 980 -61.31 49.15 -12.19
N THR A 981 -61.05 48.40 -13.25
CA THR A 981 -62.08 47.92 -14.18
C THR A 981 -62.23 46.41 -14.05
N ILE A 982 -63.42 45.90 -13.74
CA ILE A 982 -63.75 44.47 -13.80
C ILE A 982 -64.44 44.20 -15.14
N ASP A 983 -63.81 43.40 -16.00
CA ASP A 983 -64.40 42.90 -17.24
C ASP A 983 -65.27 41.68 -16.95
N THR A 984 -66.57 41.79 -17.19
CA THR A 984 -67.50 40.68 -16.92
C THR A 984 -67.58 39.65 -18.04
N GLY A 985 -66.96 39.92 -19.20
CA GLY A 985 -66.99 39.03 -20.35
C GLY A 985 -68.42 38.72 -20.82
N LYS A 986 -68.79 37.42 -20.84
CA LYS A 986 -70.13 36.94 -21.24
C LYS A 986 -71.00 36.46 -20.06
N ASN A 987 -70.61 36.79 -18.82
CA ASN A 987 -71.24 36.24 -17.62
C ASN A 987 -72.59 36.92 -17.30
N THR A 988 -73.61 36.12 -16.94
CA THR A 988 -74.99 36.60 -16.74
C THR A 988 -75.42 36.78 -15.28
N ASP A 989 -74.67 36.28 -14.29
CA ASP A 989 -74.90 36.52 -12.86
C ASP A 989 -73.57 36.95 -12.20
N ILE A 990 -73.39 38.27 -12.14
CA ILE A 990 -72.21 38.99 -11.66
C ILE A 990 -72.39 39.30 -10.18
N ASN A 991 -71.89 38.44 -9.29
CA ASN A 991 -72.03 38.61 -7.85
C ASN A 991 -70.77 39.25 -7.24
N LEU A 992 -70.84 40.53 -6.93
CA LEU A 992 -69.82 41.33 -6.26
C LEU A 992 -70.23 41.65 -4.81
N SER A 993 -71.17 40.91 -4.23
CA SER A 993 -71.72 41.23 -2.89
C SER A 993 -70.73 41.05 -1.73
N ASN A 994 -69.64 40.32 -1.94
CA ASN A 994 -68.55 40.16 -0.96
C ASN A 994 -67.45 41.23 -1.10
N PHE A 995 -67.56 42.11 -2.11
CA PHE A 995 -66.64 43.21 -2.34
C PHE A 995 -66.85 44.34 -1.31
N LYS A 996 -65.77 44.86 -0.72
CA LYS A 996 -65.79 45.90 0.32
C LYS A 996 -64.84 47.05 -0.08
N ALA A 997 -65.24 48.29 0.13
CA ALA A 997 -64.33 49.43 -0.03
C ALA A 997 -63.40 49.54 1.19
N GLY A 998 -62.11 49.78 0.95
CA GLY A 998 -61.15 50.10 2.00
C GLY A 998 -61.31 51.52 2.54
N THR A 999 -60.42 51.93 3.43
CA THR A 999 -60.46 53.25 4.09
C THR A 999 -60.06 54.44 3.19
N ASN A 1000 -59.37 54.19 2.07
CA ASN A 1000 -58.97 55.20 1.09
C ASN A 1000 -59.85 55.12 -0.17
N LYS A 1001 -60.34 56.26 -0.68
CA LYS A 1001 -61.25 56.32 -1.83
C LYS A 1001 -60.53 56.03 -3.16
N LEU A 1002 -61.03 55.08 -3.95
CA LEU A 1002 -60.68 54.90 -5.36
C LEU A 1002 -61.12 56.13 -6.19
N GLY A 1003 -60.38 56.40 -7.28
CA GLY A 1003 -60.80 57.38 -8.30
C GLY A 1003 -62.01 56.95 -9.11
N GLY A 1004 -62.33 55.65 -9.12
CA GLY A 1004 -63.54 55.09 -9.72
C GLY A 1004 -63.48 53.56 -9.87
N PHE A 1005 -64.59 52.88 -9.66
CA PHE A 1005 -64.71 51.43 -9.84
C PHE A 1005 -65.57 51.18 -11.09
N THR A 1006 -65.03 50.52 -12.11
CA THR A 1006 -65.74 50.27 -13.37
C THR A 1006 -66.07 48.79 -13.50
N VAL A 1007 -67.28 48.46 -13.92
CA VAL A 1007 -67.64 47.13 -14.41
C VAL A 1007 -67.93 47.25 -15.91
N ASP A 1008 -67.10 46.58 -16.71
CA ASP A 1008 -67.02 46.67 -18.17
C ASP A 1008 -67.58 45.38 -18.78
N ASN A 1009 -68.15 45.42 -19.98
CA ASN A 1009 -68.77 44.26 -20.67
C ASN A 1009 -69.96 43.60 -19.94
N VAL A 1010 -70.73 44.38 -19.17
CA VAL A 1010 -72.07 43.99 -18.70
C VAL A 1010 -73.04 43.95 -19.89
N ASN A 1011 -73.60 42.77 -20.17
CA ASN A 1011 -74.52 42.51 -21.26
C ASN A 1011 -75.99 42.68 -20.82
N ALA A 1012 -76.89 42.71 -21.81
CA ALA A 1012 -78.33 42.75 -21.56
C ALA A 1012 -78.80 41.43 -20.92
N GLY A 1013 -79.43 41.55 -19.75
CA GLY A 1013 -79.97 40.43 -18.96
C GLY A 1013 -79.10 39.97 -17.80
N ASP A 1014 -77.91 40.55 -17.67
CA ASP A 1014 -77.00 40.19 -16.60
C ASP A 1014 -77.49 40.72 -15.23
N THR A 1015 -77.31 39.97 -14.15
CA THR A 1015 -77.60 40.45 -12.79
C THR A 1015 -76.30 40.86 -12.10
N VAL A 1016 -76.18 42.10 -11.62
CA VAL A 1016 -75.04 42.58 -10.84
C VAL A 1016 -75.45 42.72 -9.37
N LYS A 1017 -74.94 41.87 -8.48
CA LYS A 1017 -75.24 41.94 -7.04
C LYS A 1017 -74.09 42.63 -6.30
N LEU A 1018 -74.38 43.67 -5.54
CA LEU A 1018 -73.43 44.48 -4.77
C LEU A 1018 -73.62 44.25 -3.26
N ASN A 1019 -72.67 44.73 -2.44
CA ASN A 1019 -72.66 44.49 -1.01
C ASN A 1019 -73.65 45.39 -0.25
N LYS A 1020 -74.64 44.77 0.42
CA LYS A 1020 -75.75 45.45 1.09
C LYS A 1020 -75.40 46.07 2.46
N THR A 1021 -74.29 45.64 3.09
CA THR A 1021 -73.96 45.98 4.50
C THR A 1021 -72.65 46.75 4.68
N GLY A 1022 -71.90 47.03 3.60
CA GLY A 1022 -70.63 47.75 3.64
C GLY A 1022 -70.58 49.10 2.89
N GLY A 1023 -71.46 49.32 1.90
CA GLY A 1023 -71.55 50.55 1.09
C GLY A 1023 -70.28 50.83 0.27
N LEU A 1024 -70.35 50.66 -1.05
CA LEU A 1024 -69.30 51.16 -1.95
C LEU A 1024 -69.53 52.66 -2.10
N THR A 1025 -68.91 53.46 -1.23
CA THR A 1025 -69.06 54.94 -1.23
C THR A 1025 -68.47 55.66 -2.47
N GLU A 1026 -68.18 54.93 -3.53
CA GLU A 1026 -67.46 55.35 -4.72
C GLU A 1026 -68.35 55.27 -5.97
N THR A 1027 -67.91 55.92 -7.05
CA THR A 1027 -68.64 55.89 -8.33
C THR A 1027 -68.45 54.54 -9.03
N ILE A 1028 -69.50 53.72 -9.08
CA ILE A 1028 -69.54 52.50 -9.89
C ILE A 1028 -69.93 52.89 -11.33
N GLN A 1029 -68.97 52.82 -12.25
CA GLN A 1029 -69.19 53.09 -13.66
C GLN A 1029 -69.47 51.80 -14.44
N LEU A 1030 -70.57 51.73 -15.17
CA LEU A 1030 -70.83 50.60 -16.08
C LEU A 1030 -70.45 51.01 -17.51
N LYS A 1031 -69.62 50.22 -18.20
CA LYS A 1031 -69.22 50.46 -19.60
C LYS A 1031 -69.52 49.23 -20.46
N SER A 1032 -70.69 49.18 -21.09
CA SER A 1032 -70.95 48.38 -22.31
C SER A 1032 -72.43 48.42 -22.70
N ALA A 1033 -72.67 48.21 -24.00
CA ALA A 1033 -73.91 48.45 -24.70
C ALA A 1033 -74.98 47.39 -24.40
N ALA A 1034 -76.05 47.80 -23.74
CA ALA A 1034 -77.28 47.04 -23.70
C ALA A 1034 -77.83 46.83 -25.13
N GLY A 1035 -77.92 45.57 -25.56
CA GLY A 1035 -78.45 45.16 -26.86
C GLY A 1035 -79.94 45.49 -27.04
N ASN A 1036 -80.33 45.62 -28.30
CA ASN A 1036 -81.58 46.18 -28.80
C ASN A 1036 -82.78 45.22 -28.63
N GLY A 1037 -83.82 45.65 -27.91
CA GLY A 1037 -85.22 45.23 -28.07
C GLY A 1037 -85.60 43.76 -27.81
N ASN A 1038 -86.47 43.57 -26.79
CA ASN A 1038 -87.13 42.33 -26.32
C ASN A 1038 -86.34 41.48 -25.29
N ASP A 1039 -86.27 42.00 -24.05
CA ASP A 1039 -85.96 41.41 -22.72
C ASP A 1039 -84.88 40.28 -22.63
N PRO A 1040 -83.78 40.48 -21.88
CA PRO A 1040 -83.83 40.67 -20.42
C PRO A 1040 -83.11 41.95 -19.93
N HIS A 1041 -83.63 42.57 -18.87
CA HIS A 1041 -83.03 43.73 -18.21
C HIS A 1041 -81.79 43.39 -17.36
N THR A 1042 -80.75 44.25 -17.39
CA THR A 1042 -79.63 44.14 -16.44
C THR A 1042 -80.13 44.51 -15.04
N THR A 1043 -80.07 43.58 -14.09
CA THR A 1043 -80.62 43.76 -12.75
C THR A 1043 -79.51 44.05 -11.74
N ILE A 1044 -79.47 45.24 -11.16
CA ILE A 1044 -78.50 45.59 -10.11
C ILE A 1044 -79.19 45.49 -8.76
N THR A 1045 -78.60 44.79 -7.78
CA THR A 1045 -79.19 44.62 -6.43
C THR A 1045 -78.14 44.86 -5.34
N GLY A 1046 -78.56 45.15 -4.11
CA GLY A 1046 -77.65 45.25 -2.95
C GLY A 1046 -77.00 46.62 -2.72
N LEU A 1047 -77.56 47.69 -3.28
CA LEU A 1047 -77.09 49.07 -3.07
C LEU A 1047 -77.47 49.62 -1.68
N ALA A 1048 -76.56 50.35 -1.05
CA ALA A 1048 -76.72 51.00 0.25
C ALA A 1048 -76.79 52.54 0.15
N SER A 1049 -77.31 53.21 1.19
CA SER A 1049 -77.45 54.68 1.23
C SER A 1049 -76.09 55.37 1.12
N GLY A 1050 -75.88 56.16 0.06
CA GLY A 1050 -74.63 56.86 -0.25
C GLY A 1050 -73.89 56.37 -1.50
N ASP A 1051 -74.24 55.21 -2.07
CA ASP A 1051 -73.57 54.65 -3.25
C ASP A 1051 -73.92 55.43 -4.54
N ILE A 1052 -72.95 55.69 -5.44
CA ILE A 1052 -73.17 56.42 -6.71
C ILE A 1052 -73.01 55.49 -7.91
N LEU A 1053 -74.08 55.28 -8.68
CA LEU A 1053 -74.05 54.56 -9.96
C LEU A 1053 -73.95 55.55 -11.13
N ASN A 1054 -72.87 55.45 -11.91
CA ASN A 1054 -72.61 56.34 -13.04
C ASN A 1054 -72.67 55.58 -14.38
N PHE A 1055 -73.65 55.93 -15.21
CA PHE A 1055 -73.87 55.30 -16.51
C PHE A 1055 -73.30 56.09 -17.70
N SER A 1056 -72.54 57.17 -17.44
CA SER A 1056 -72.06 58.10 -18.48
C SER A 1056 -71.25 57.46 -19.61
N GLY A 1057 -70.66 56.27 -19.38
CA GLY A 1057 -69.90 55.51 -20.39
C GLY A 1057 -70.67 54.40 -21.10
N ALA A 1058 -71.82 53.93 -20.58
CA ALA A 1058 -72.62 52.84 -21.15
C ALA A 1058 -73.43 53.26 -22.40
N PHE A 1059 -73.59 54.57 -22.61
CA PHE A 1059 -74.41 55.13 -23.67
C PHE A 1059 -73.55 55.97 -24.61
N THR A 1060 -72.85 55.33 -25.55
CA THR A 1060 -72.29 56.06 -26.67
C THR A 1060 -73.42 56.74 -27.45
N SER A 1061 -73.18 57.98 -27.85
CA SER A 1061 -74.15 58.85 -28.52
C SER A 1061 -74.71 58.18 -29.78
N GLY A 1062 -75.92 57.61 -29.70
CA GLY A 1062 -76.60 57.04 -30.87
C GLY A 1062 -77.68 56.00 -30.60
N SER A 1063 -77.65 55.25 -29.48
CA SER A 1063 -78.60 54.15 -29.27
C SER A 1063 -79.69 54.48 -28.24
N SER A 1064 -80.95 54.37 -28.66
CA SER A 1064 -82.16 54.44 -27.83
C SER A 1064 -82.40 53.09 -27.16
N ILE A 1065 -82.00 52.97 -25.89
CA ILE A 1065 -82.25 51.78 -25.08
C ILE A 1065 -82.96 52.23 -23.81
N SER A 1066 -84.13 51.64 -23.53
CA SER A 1066 -84.86 51.76 -22.27
C SER A 1066 -84.54 50.54 -21.40
N GLY A 1067 -83.79 50.74 -20.31
CA GLY A 1067 -83.62 49.72 -19.26
C GLY A 1067 -84.52 50.03 -18.07
N SER A 1068 -85.09 48.99 -17.44
CA SER A 1068 -85.76 49.12 -16.14
C SER A 1068 -84.87 48.50 -15.06
N PHE A 1069 -84.69 49.18 -13.91
CA PHE A 1069 -83.95 48.68 -12.75
C PHE A 1069 -84.97 48.20 -11.72
N SER A 1070 -84.94 46.93 -11.32
CA SER A 1070 -86.02 46.36 -10.50
C SER A 1070 -85.82 46.42 -8.99
N GLU A 1071 -84.61 46.65 -8.45
CA GLU A 1071 -84.43 46.90 -7.01
C GLU A 1071 -83.22 47.79 -6.70
N VAL A 1072 -83.46 49.09 -6.49
CA VAL A 1072 -82.45 50.03 -5.97
C VAL A 1072 -83.01 50.67 -4.72
N SER A 1073 -82.54 50.25 -3.54
CA SER A 1073 -83.04 50.75 -2.24
C SER A 1073 -82.20 51.86 -1.64
N SER A 1074 -81.47 52.64 -2.45
CA SER A 1074 -80.69 53.76 -1.94
C SER A 1074 -80.36 54.85 -2.99
N THR A 1075 -80.00 56.03 -2.48
CA THR A 1075 -79.64 57.27 -3.21
C THR A 1075 -78.82 57.02 -4.47
N THR A 1076 -79.44 57.06 -5.64
CA THR A 1076 -78.74 57.01 -6.92
C THR A 1076 -78.47 58.44 -7.39
N THR A 1077 -77.21 58.86 -7.48
CA THR A 1077 -76.85 60.11 -8.18
C THR A 1077 -76.57 59.80 -9.64
N ILE A 1078 -77.48 60.22 -10.52
CA ILE A 1078 -77.36 60.03 -11.96
C ILE A 1078 -76.66 61.27 -12.53
N SER A 1079 -75.40 61.14 -12.92
CA SER A 1079 -74.68 62.18 -13.66
C SER A 1079 -74.50 61.75 -15.12
N GLY A 1080 -75.30 62.33 -15.99
CA GLY A 1080 -75.22 62.12 -17.43
C GLY A 1080 -76.26 62.97 -18.12
N SER A 1081 -75.84 63.75 -19.10
CA SER A 1081 -76.73 64.60 -19.89
C SER A 1081 -77.71 63.73 -20.67
N SER A 1082 -78.96 63.68 -20.19
CA SER A 1082 -80.13 63.11 -20.86
C SER A 1082 -80.22 61.58 -20.83
N LYS A 1083 -81.08 61.04 -19.93
CA LYS A 1083 -82.04 59.93 -20.18
C LYS A 1083 -82.85 59.65 -18.90
N ALA A 1084 -84.08 59.16 -19.06
CA ALA A 1084 -85.05 58.94 -17.99
C ALA A 1084 -84.77 57.65 -17.20
N TYR A 1085 -84.86 57.71 -15.88
CA TYR A 1085 -84.65 56.57 -14.98
C TYR A 1085 -85.95 56.27 -14.24
N PHE A 1086 -86.44 55.04 -14.36
CA PHE A 1086 -87.57 54.55 -13.59
C PHE A 1086 -87.06 53.89 -12.30
N LEU A 1087 -87.37 54.50 -11.15
CA LEU A 1087 -87.13 53.93 -9.81
C LEU A 1087 -88.48 53.46 -9.26
N LYS A 1088 -88.58 52.16 -8.95
CA LYS A 1088 -89.81 51.56 -8.38
C LYS A 1088 -89.59 51.39 -6.87
N ASN A 1089 -90.40 52.10 -6.07
CA ASN A 1089 -90.44 52.17 -4.60
C ASN A 1089 -89.49 53.17 -3.89
N THR A 1090 -89.88 53.47 -2.65
CA THR A 1090 -89.54 54.65 -1.83
C THR A 1090 -88.04 54.81 -1.55
N VAL A 1091 -87.42 55.85 -2.11
CA VAL A 1091 -86.06 56.31 -1.77
C VAL A 1091 -86.18 57.37 -0.67
N ASN A 1092 -85.67 57.08 0.54
CA ASN A 1092 -85.96 57.86 1.75
C ASN A 1092 -85.06 59.09 1.99
N ASN A 1093 -84.11 59.38 1.11
CA ASN A 1093 -83.42 60.67 1.03
C ASN A 1093 -82.71 60.73 -0.32
N ILE A 1094 -82.66 61.88 -0.99
CA ILE A 1094 -81.78 62.16 -2.12
C ILE A 1094 -81.20 63.54 -1.86
N ASP A 1095 -79.88 63.64 -1.69
CA ASP A 1095 -79.19 64.90 -1.42
C ASP A 1095 -78.62 65.44 -2.75
N PHE A 1096 -79.13 66.59 -3.19
CA PHE A 1096 -78.76 67.25 -4.43
C PHE A 1096 -78.00 68.54 -4.11
N THR A 1097 -76.69 68.43 -3.92
CA THR A 1097 -75.83 69.60 -3.69
C THR A 1097 -75.31 70.14 -5.01
N GLU A 1098 -76.09 71.06 -5.62
CA GLU A 1098 -75.66 72.31 -6.31
C GLU A 1098 -76.72 72.82 -7.30
N GLY A 1099 -77.13 74.08 -7.10
CA GLY A 1099 -77.48 75.10 -8.11
C GLY A 1099 -78.66 74.92 -9.09
N ASP A 1100 -78.83 73.75 -9.72
CA ASP A 1100 -79.56 73.66 -11.00
C ASP A 1100 -80.68 72.60 -11.04
N LEU A 1101 -80.98 71.92 -9.93
CA LEU A 1101 -82.06 70.92 -9.87
C LEU A 1101 -83.48 71.52 -10.00
N GLY A 1102 -83.65 72.80 -9.70
CA GLY A 1102 -84.91 73.52 -9.91
C GLY A 1102 -85.33 73.56 -11.39
N LYS A 1103 -84.37 73.57 -12.33
CA LYS A 1103 -84.64 73.58 -13.78
C LYS A 1103 -85.05 72.20 -14.33
N ALA A 1104 -84.66 71.10 -13.68
CA ALA A 1104 -84.97 69.74 -14.14
C ALA A 1104 -86.31 69.22 -13.57
N LEU A 1105 -86.63 69.55 -12.32
CA LEU A 1105 -87.93 69.23 -11.71
C LEU A 1105 -89.08 69.99 -12.38
N ILE A 1106 -88.84 71.23 -12.83
CA ILE A 1106 -89.79 72.02 -13.63
C ILE A 1106 -90.09 71.38 -15.00
N LYS A 1107 -89.14 70.63 -15.58
CA LYS A 1107 -89.34 69.88 -16.83
C LYS A 1107 -90.16 68.60 -16.63
N ALA A 1108 -90.14 67.99 -15.46
CA ALA A 1108 -90.97 66.82 -15.13
C ALA A 1108 -92.43 67.19 -14.80
N ILE A 1109 -92.68 68.42 -14.36
CA ILE A 1109 -94.03 68.98 -14.12
C ILE A 1109 -94.69 69.43 -15.45
N ASN A 1110 -93.90 69.82 -16.46
CA ASN A 1110 -94.36 70.15 -17.81
C ASN A 1110 -95.07 68.99 -18.56
N ASP A 1111 -94.92 67.74 -18.10
CA ASP A 1111 -95.48 66.58 -18.80
C ASP A 1111 -96.80 66.05 -18.17
N ALA A 1112 -97.38 66.70 -17.13
CA ALA A 1112 -98.52 66.13 -16.39
C ALA A 1112 -99.72 67.05 -15.97
N ASN A 1113 -99.88 68.29 -16.49
CA ASN A 1113 -101.11 69.13 -16.42
C ASN A 1113 -101.99 69.01 -15.14
N SER A 1114 -101.84 69.80 -14.07
CA SER A 1114 -102.49 71.14 -13.95
C SER A 1114 -102.15 71.84 -12.62
N SER A 1115 -102.00 73.17 -12.67
CA SER A 1115 -101.83 74.19 -11.58
C SER A 1115 -100.39 74.67 -11.32
N ILE A 1116 -99.83 75.44 -12.26
CA ILE A 1116 -98.54 76.14 -12.12
C ILE A 1116 -98.76 77.49 -11.42
N SER A 1117 -98.08 77.70 -10.30
CA SER A 1117 -98.23 78.87 -9.41
C SER A 1117 -97.18 79.98 -9.61
N SER A 1118 -96.20 79.84 -10.51
CA SER A 1118 -95.36 80.96 -10.95
C SER A 1118 -94.60 80.67 -12.27
N ILE A 1119 -94.34 81.72 -13.05
CA ILE A 1119 -93.48 81.74 -14.26
C ILE A 1119 -92.53 82.93 -14.11
N SER A 1120 -91.24 82.77 -14.42
CA SER A 1120 -90.29 83.88 -14.51
C SER A 1120 -89.44 83.80 -15.79
N ILE A 1121 -89.31 84.91 -16.52
CA ILE A 1121 -88.51 85.05 -17.74
C ILE A 1121 -87.35 86.02 -17.46
N SER A 1122 -86.11 85.67 -17.83
CA SER A 1122 -84.95 86.56 -17.70
C SER A 1122 -84.54 87.14 -19.06
N ASN A 1123 -84.46 88.47 -19.13
CA ASN A 1123 -83.88 89.30 -20.20
C ASN A 1123 -84.64 89.35 -21.53
N SER A 1124 -84.52 90.51 -22.19
CA SER A 1124 -85.39 91.12 -23.20
C SER A 1124 -85.59 90.34 -24.51
N GLY A 1125 -86.32 89.22 -24.45
CA GLY A 1125 -86.77 88.45 -25.61
C GLY A 1125 -88.30 88.47 -25.77
N LYS A 1126 -88.79 88.51 -27.01
CA LYS A 1126 -90.19 88.21 -27.34
C LYS A 1126 -90.32 86.70 -27.52
N ALA A 1127 -91.26 86.06 -26.83
CA ALA A 1127 -91.59 84.65 -27.03
C ALA A 1127 -93.06 84.51 -27.45
N ILE A 1128 -93.32 83.64 -28.43
CA ILE A 1128 -94.68 83.22 -28.80
C ILE A 1128 -94.91 81.83 -28.22
N PHE A 1129 -95.98 81.68 -27.45
CA PHE A 1129 -96.42 80.42 -26.85
C PHE A 1129 -97.68 79.93 -27.55
N ALA A 1130 -97.77 78.65 -27.85
CA ALA A 1130 -99.01 77.99 -28.26
C ALA A 1130 -99.50 77.13 -27.10
N LEU A 1131 -100.72 77.38 -26.61
CA LEU A 1131 -101.37 76.62 -25.55
C LEU A 1131 -102.51 75.83 -26.18
N ASN A 1132 -102.36 74.51 -26.24
CA ASN A 1132 -103.44 73.62 -26.66
C ASN A 1132 -104.33 73.35 -25.44
N SER A 1133 -105.54 73.90 -25.46
CA SER A 1133 -106.53 73.65 -24.42
C SER A 1133 -107.21 72.32 -24.72
N GLY A 1134 -107.50 71.52 -23.68
CA GLY A 1134 -108.19 70.24 -23.82
C GLY A 1134 -109.62 70.33 -24.38
N ASP A 1135 -110.04 71.51 -24.86
CA ASP A 1135 -111.28 71.82 -25.57
C ASP A 1135 -111.13 71.80 -27.10
N GLY A 1136 -109.97 71.40 -27.64
CA GLY A 1136 -109.76 71.21 -29.09
C GLY A 1136 -109.21 72.44 -29.83
N ASN A 1137 -108.89 73.54 -29.13
CA ASN A 1137 -108.32 74.75 -29.72
C ASN A 1137 -106.89 75.03 -29.26
N ALA A 1138 -106.04 75.49 -30.18
CA ALA A 1138 -104.71 76.02 -29.88
C ALA A 1138 -104.72 77.55 -29.82
N TYR A 1139 -104.40 78.11 -28.66
CA TYR A 1139 -104.33 79.55 -28.40
C TYR A 1139 -102.87 80.03 -28.47
N LEU A 1140 -102.55 80.90 -29.42
CA LEU A 1140 -101.23 81.51 -29.56
C LEU A 1140 -101.16 82.82 -28.79
N PHE A 1141 -100.16 83.01 -27.93
CA PHE A 1141 -99.89 84.25 -27.19
C PHE A 1141 -98.49 84.76 -27.48
N SER A 1142 -98.30 86.07 -27.61
CA SER A 1142 -96.98 86.71 -27.48
C SER A 1142 -96.80 87.27 -26.08
N VAL A 1143 -95.60 87.11 -25.53
CA VAL A 1143 -95.18 87.74 -24.27
C VAL A 1143 -93.93 88.56 -24.56
N SER A 1144 -93.93 89.82 -24.14
CA SER A 1144 -92.76 90.71 -24.24
C SER A 1144 -92.54 91.49 -22.95
N ALA A 1145 -91.30 91.57 -22.47
CA ALA A 1145 -90.93 92.29 -21.25
C ALA A 1145 -89.74 93.24 -21.51
N THR A 1146 -89.79 94.47 -20.98
CA THR A 1146 -88.83 95.55 -21.29
C THR A 1146 -87.80 95.85 -20.19
N THR A 1147 -87.91 95.32 -18.98
CA THR A 1147 -86.87 95.43 -17.91
C THR A 1147 -87.04 94.38 -16.81
N SER A 1148 -85.92 94.01 -16.17
CA SER A 1148 -85.75 92.90 -15.24
C SER A 1148 -86.48 93.07 -13.89
N GLY A 1149 -87.51 92.25 -13.66
CA GLY A 1149 -88.22 92.10 -12.38
C GLY A 1149 -89.18 90.90 -12.44
N SER A 1150 -89.20 90.07 -11.39
CA SER A 1150 -90.00 88.84 -11.30
C SER A 1150 -91.50 89.14 -11.08
N LEU A 1151 -92.39 88.37 -11.72
CA LEU A 1151 -93.85 88.49 -11.63
C LEU A 1151 -94.45 87.30 -10.86
N SER A 1152 -95.19 87.58 -9.79
CA SER A 1152 -95.96 86.62 -8.99
C SER A 1152 -97.40 87.11 -8.84
N TRP A 1153 -98.41 86.31 -9.21
CA TRP A 1153 -99.83 86.69 -9.11
C TRP A 1153 -100.63 85.73 -8.20
N ASN A 1154 -101.48 86.29 -7.32
CA ASN A 1154 -102.41 85.57 -6.43
C ASN A 1154 -103.87 85.96 -6.79
N ALA A 1155 -104.72 84.94 -6.94
CA ALA A 1155 -106.07 85.00 -7.51
C ALA A 1155 -107.16 85.68 -6.63
N SER A 1156 -106.81 86.55 -5.68
CA SER A 1156 -107.81 87.13 -4.74
C SER A 1156 -107.83 88.66 -4.59
N SER A 1157 -107.02 89.45 -5.32
CA SER A 1157 -107.04 90.92 -5.15
C SER A 1157 -106.75 91.83 -6.35
N GLY A 1158 -106.57 91.32 -7.58
CA GLY A 1158 -106.36 92.19 -8.75
C GLY A 1158 -104.96 92.83 -8.80
N ALA A 1159 -104.35 92.80 -9.99
CA ALA A 1159 -102.94 93.14 -10.19
C ALA A 1159 -102.66 94.65 -10.16
N THR A 1160 -101.53 95.04 -9.56
CA THR A 1160 -100.83 96.29 -9.87
C THR A 1160 -99.48 95.99 -10.52
N ASN A 1161 -99.21 96.75 -11.59
CA ASN A 1161 -98.17 96.63 -12.62
C ASN A 1161 -96.72 96.69 -12.04
N SER A 1162 -95.63 96.36 -12.73
CA SER A 1162 -95.32 96.75 -14.12
C SER A 1162 -94.18 95.94 -14.75
N GLY A 1163 -94.36 95.42 -15.97
CA GLY A 1163 -93.19 95.11 -16.82
C GLY A 1163 -93.35 94.16 -18.01
N ALA A 1164 -94.45 93.40 -18.14
CA ALA A 1164 -94.63 92.45 -19.25
C ALA A 1164 -96.02 92.58 -19.92
N GLU A 1165 -96.03 92.63 -21.26
CA GLU A 1165 -97.24 92.66 -22.10
C GLU A 1165 -97.51 91.25 -22.65
N VAL A 1166 -98.69 90.69 -22.38
CA VAL A 1166 -99.17 89.40 -22.93
C VAL A 1166 -100.31 89.69 -23.91
N LYS A 1167 -100.18 89.23 -25.16
CA LYS A 1167 -101.15 89.49 -26.23
C LYS A 1167 -101.54 88.18 -26.92
N LEU A 1168 -102.83 87.82 -26.89
CA LEU A 1168 -103.36 86.70 -27.69
C LEU A 1168 -103.23 87.05 -29.18
N LEU A 1169 -102.56 86.21 -29.94
CA LEU A 1169 -102.25 86.38 -31.36
C LEU A 1169 -103.24 85.65 -32.26
N ALA A 1170 -103.66 84.43 -31.93
CA ALA A 1170 -104.60 83.64 -32.74
C ALA A 1170 -105.24 82.49 -31.93
N VAL A 1171 -106.41 82.01 -32.39
CA VAL A 1171 -107.04 80.75 -31.94
C VAL A 1171 -107.21 79.88 -33.18
N VAL A 1172 -106.66 78.66 -33.16
CA VAL A 1172 -106.69 77.71 -34.29
C VAL A 1172 -107.43 76.45 -33.85
N ASP A 1173 -108.53 76.12 -34.54
CA ASP A 1173 -109.33 74.92 -34.33
C ASP A 1173 -108.67 73.72 -35.03
N ASN A 1174 -108.55 72.57 -34.34
CA ASN A 1174 -107.77 71.43 -34.82
C ASN A 1174 -108.40 70.06 -34.55
N THR A 1175 -109.73 69.93 -34.63
CA THR A 1175 -110.42 68.63 -34.56
C THR A 1175 -110.75 68.05 -35.94
N ILE A 1176 -110.13 66.90 -36.27
CA ILE A 1176 -110.63 65.93 -37.26
C ILE A 1176 -111.49 64.92 -36.47
N ASP A 1177 -112.72 64.63 -36.91
CA ASP A 1177 -113.65 63.75 -36.18
C ASP A 1177 -113.98 62.45 -36.92
N ASN A 1178 -114.71 61.56 -36.25
CA ASN A 1178 -114.98 60.20 -36.71
C ASN A 1178 -115.94 60.10 -37.93
N ASN A 1179 -116.38 61.22 -38.51
CA ASN A 1179 -117.06 61.27 -39.81
C ASN A 1179 -116.12 61.63 -40.99
N ASP A 1180 -114.84 61.92 -40.73
CA ASP A 1180 -113.84 62.19 -41.76
C ASP A 1180 -113.24 60.89 -42.30
N ASN A 1181 -113.81 60.39 -43.40
CA ASN A 1181 -113.36 59.17 -44.07
C ASN A 1181 -112.57 59.52 -45.35
N VAL A 1182 -111.24 59.41 -45.31
CA VAL A 1182 -110.39 59.58 -46.51
C VAL A 1182 -109.37 58.45 -46.61
N SER A 1183 -109.65 57.56 -47.56
CA SER A 1183 -108.78 56.50 -48.07
C SER A 1183 -107.59 57.07 -48.84
N SER A 1184 -106.40 56.49 -48.61
CA SER A 1184 -105.22 56.50 -49.49
C SER A 1184 -104.90 57.80 -50.24
N GLY A 1185 -104.02 58.63 -49.67
CA GLY A 1185 -103.38 59.72 -50.41
C GLY A 1185 -102.92 60.84 -49.50
N ALA A 1186 -101.65 61.24 -49.64
CA ALA A 1186 -101.01 62.31 -48.88
C ALA A 1186 -101.81 63.62 -48.93
N ILE A 1187 -101.94 64.28 -47.78
CA ILE A 1187 -102.43 65.65 -47.70
C ILE A 1187 -101.36 66.51 -47.02
N THR A 1188 -100.85 67.48 -47.79
CA THR A 1188 -99.98 68.57 -47.36
C THR A 1188 -100.86 69.79 -47.07
N PHE A 1189 -100.59 70.53 -45.99
CA PHE A 1189 -101.09 71.90 -45.83
C PHE A 1189 -99.91 72.86 -45.58
N ALA A 1190 -100.06 74.07 -46.12
CA ALA A 1190 -99.04 75.10 -46.30
C ALA A 1190 -98.45 75.67 -45.00
#